data_AF-G2E861-F1
#
_entry.id   AF-G2E861-F1
#
_cell.length_a   1.000
_cell.length_b   1.000
_cell.length_c   1.000
_cell.angle_alpha   90.00
_cell.angle_beta   90.00
_cell.angle_gamma   90.00
#
_symmetry.space_group_name_H-M   'P 1'
#
loop_
_entity.id
_entity.type
_entity.pdbx_description
1 polymer ?
#
loop_
_entity_poly.entity_id
_entity_poly.type
_entity_poly.pdbx_seq_one_letter_code
_entity_poly.pdbx_strand_id
1 'polypeptide(L)'
;MGALETLQELAQVWIWGETDGVRWCSPQGIHRLAQSSPTRSARPAMPEALEAGRPHIAFEQALAPDLAARLAALLDRHPGVRLHVSEDLPAPWHACPFEWLMRDGVSLHGRLSVLRYQRLPSAPRAPLSPRREIAVLNLLPGSEPVQPADAAAGDRVQVYDGFGAVDCFLRRADLVDLAALVLVAHGSERASDHPFRLADGRPWRLPLEFGLPPLVLLLACGSPDGNLIAYGRELLGAGAEAVIAPHGRPSQAGARDFLAEFLPRWRAGAPLEAILLDLQRPAHDSDGARLMQILGRGDLRVAERPRPEEMDDEALAEAAREGDGSALGQLSNRLTLRCFQTQVPLDEAEQALRTGLEVPGSDESAEAALLRSLGDIELRLWPLTRAWVVPLLALLADAYDQRQSPRFEAERRAMDRPGIPQPAPVFHYWSRLYYRQGRYPLAVQDVARGLAQLEAGDLCGRGAGLVGQLIGLLIDLNLPDPARRLSRDLDDCLSRHRGQRSDWEAHKLKDRTARIALRRGRAERALGIYRLKRREAANFGGDGRRELAWLLYIGAWSGHPDSAGWAGEVAEILDGLIPTLDQVGFGNGDEIYLLRAYAAWAWLGADAAARARLLRFGAFLRERLVVGDPGPPGFALAFMHLAGGEGGDPDHRLPSWDEVCAVLDQKRYYLELAALSALAGYPQDAEDGLERFQAQRRLPTALDLPDWLGDGVLAEWDTSSAERARFERERILGPQRCSARDLVQAGLLPL
;
A
#
# COMPACT_ATOMS: atom_id res chain seq x y z
N MET A 1 26.89 -2.65 20.99
CA MET A 1 26.29 -1.73 20.01
C MET A 1 26.40 -2.21 18.56
N GLY A 2 27.45 -2.91 18.12
CA GLY A 2 27.62 -3.29 16.71
C GLY A 2 26.70 -4.38 16.11
N ALA A 3 26.09 -5.27 16.91
CA ALA A 3 25.26 -6.38 16.39
C ALA A 3 23.79 -6.00 16.08
N LEU A 4 23.34 -4.84 16.60
CA LEU A 4 21.97 -4.34 16.42
C LEU A 4 21.80 -3.57 15.11
N GLU A 5 22.81 -2.80 14.71
CA GLU A 5 22.83 -2.07 13.44
C GLU A 5 22.86 -3.04 12.23
N THR A 6 23.49 -4.21 12.38
CA THR A 6 23.62 -5.21 11.29
C THR A 6 22.31 -5.93 10.96
N LEU A 7 21.29 -5.90 11.82
CA LEU A 7 20.03 -6.61 11.59
C LEU A 7 19.04 -5.83 10.71
N GLN A 8 19.13 -4.50 10.70
CA GLN A 8 18.36 -3.66 9.78
C GLN A 8 18.83 -3.81 8.32
N GLU A 9 20.03 -4.37 8.11
CA GLU A 9 20.61 -4.59 6.77
C GLU A 9 20.26 -5.95 6.14
N LEU A 10 19.68 -6.89 6.91
CA LEU A 10 19.34 -8.21 6.39
C LEU A 10 18.11 -8.13 5.46
N ALA A 11 18.23 -8.75 4.27
CA ALA A 11 17.08 -8.89 3.40
C ALA A 11 16.07 -9.88 3.99
N GLN A 12 14.82 -9.44 4.11
CA GLN A 12 13.70 -10.24 4.59
C GLN A 12 13.06 -10.99 3.42
N VAL A 13 12.89 -12.31 3.52
CA VAL A 13 12.23 -13.13 2.50
C VAL A 13 11.15 -13.97 3.13
N TRP A 14 9.94 -13.86 2.61
CA TRP A 14 8.81 -14.69 3.04
C TRP A 14 8.45 -15.70 1.96
N ILE A 15 8.25 -16.96 2.36
CA ILE A 15 7.72 -18.01 1.50
C ILE A 15 6.54 -18.74 2.14
N TRP A 16 5.51 -19.00 1.35
CA TRP A 16 4.29 -19.68 1.79
C TRP A 16 3.60 -20.45 0.65
N GLY A 17 2.71 -21.37 1.00
CA GLY A 17 2.01 -22.22 0.05
C GLY A 17 0.91 -21.48 -0.71
N GLU A 18 0.72 -21.82 -1.98
CA GLU A 18 -0.45 -21.46 -2.77
C GLU A 18 -0.97 -22.69 -3.52
N THR A 19 -2.22 -22.64 -4.02
CA THR A 19 -2.89 -23.74 -4.71
C THR A 19 -2.02 -24.44 -5.77
N ASP A 20 -1.25 -23.68 -6.56
CA ASP A 20 -0.39 -24.23 -7.62
C ASP A 20 1.12 -23.92 -7.45
N GLY A 21 1.59 -23.63 -6.23
CA GLY A 21 3.02 -23.32 -6.06
C GLY A 21 3.43 -22.79 -4.69
N VAL A 22 4.56 -22.10 -4.68
CA VAL A 22 5.09 -21.40 -3.51
C VAL A 22 5.27 -19.94 -3.89
N ARG A 23 4.77 -19.03 -3.05
CA ARG A 23 4.98 -17.61 -3.23
C ARG A 23 6.30 -17.21 -2.57
N TRP A 24 7.06 -16.36 -3.24
CA TRP A 24 8.27 -15.74 -2.75
C TRP A 24 8.08 -14.23 -2.70
N CYS A 25 8.36 -13.61 -1.56
CA CYS A 25 8.30 -12.16 -1.38
C CYS A 25 9.59 -11.65 -0.76
N SER A 26 10.24 -10.67 -1.39
CA SER A 26 11.45 -10.01 -0.87
C SER A 26 11.45 -8.50 -1.19
N PRO A 27 12.41 -7.72 -0.65
CA PRO A 27 12.62 -6.33 -1.04
C PRO A 27 12.88 -6.10 -2.54
N GLN A 28 13.15 -7.17 -3.31
CA GLN A 28 13.46 -7.06 -4.74
C GLN A 28 12.26 -7.42 -5.64
N GLY A 29 11.25 -8.11 -5.11
CA GLY A 29 10.08 -8.50 -5.89
C GLY A 29 9.33 -9.70 -5.34
N ILE A 30 8.27 -10.04 -6.08
CA ILE A 30 7.38 -11.16 -5.77
C ILE A 30 7.38 -12.12 -6.93
N HIS A 31 7.50 -13.40 -6.63
CA HIS A 31 7.58 -14.44 -7.63
C HIS A 31 6.77 -15.65 -7.23
N ARG A 32 6.11 -16.27 -8.21
CA ARG A 32 5.49 -17.58 -8.04
C ARG A 32 6.53 -18.62 -8.43
N LEU A 33 7.05 -19.33 -7.43
CA LEU A 33 7.87 -20.50 -7.65
C LEU A 33 6.94 -21.67 -7.96
N ALA A 34 7.29 -22.50 -8.94
CA ALA A 34 6.57 -23.75 -9.18
C ALA A 34 6.58 -24.62 -7.90
N GLN A 35 5.78 -25.69 -7.83
CA GLN A 35 5.80 -26.69 -6.75
C GLN A 35 7.12 -27.51 -6.68
N SER A 36 8.26 -26.89 -6.99
CA SER A 36 9.56 -27.47 -6.83
C SER A 36 9.93 -27.47 -5.34
N SER A 37 9.80 -28.64 -4.72
CA SER A 37 10.40 -28.91 -3.42
C SER A 37 11.90 -28.57 -3.44
N PRO A 38 12.49 -28.04 -2.35
CA PRO A 38 13.93 -27.78 -2.24
C PRO A 38 14.80 -29.04 -2.28
N THR A 39 14.21 -30.23 -2.46
CA THR A 39 14.94 -31.51 -2.43
C THR A 39 14.43 -32.44 -3.52
N ARG A 40 14.86 -32.24 -4.77
CA ARG A 40 14.59 -33.22 -5.85
C ARG A 40 15.48 -34.47 -5.79
N SER A 41 16.60 -34.46 -5.05
CA SER A 41 17.63 -35.53 -5.13
C SER A 41 18.56 -35.75 -3.91
N ALA A 42 18.45 -34.98 -2.81
CA ALA A 42 19.51 -34.93 -1.77
C ALA A 42 19.49 -36.01 -0.66
N ARG A 43 18.52 -36.93 -0.65
CA ARG A 43 18.30 -37.83 0.51
C ARG A 43 19.40 -38.85 0.84
N PRO A 44 20.18 -39.45 -0.09
CA PRO A 44 21.07 -40.55 0.31
C PRO A 44 22.43 -40.13 0.91
N ALA A 45 22.90 -38.89 0.75
CA ALA A 45 24.28 -38.49 1.09
C ALA A 45 24.41 -37.55 2.31
N MET A 46 23.30 -37.10 2.89
CA MET A 46 23.30 -36.12 3.99
C MET A 46 23.79 -36.64 5.36
N PRO A 47 23.50 -37.87 5.81
CA PRO A 47 23.77 -38.28 7.19
C PRO A 47 25.25 -38.30 7.57
N GLU A 48 26.09 -38.96 6.77
CA GLU A 48 27.52 -39.12 7.05
C GLU A 48 28.31 -37.81 6.87
N ALA A 49 27.87 -36.94 5.94
CA ALA A 49 28.50 -35.65 5.68
C ALA A 49 28.20 -34.61 6.79
N LEU A 50 26.98 -34.64 7.35
CA LEU A 50 26.60 -33.87 8.54
C LEU A 50 27.34 -34.36 9.78
N GLU A 51 27.48 -35.68 9.96
CA GLU A 51 28.26 -36.28 11.06
C GLU A 51 29.76 -35.93 10.99
N ALA A 52 30.31 -35.76 9.78
CA ALA A 52 31.71 -35.39 9.57
C ALA A 52 31.98 -33.87 9.56
N GLY A 53 30.96 -33.02 9.72
CA GLY A 53 31.10 -31.56 9.67
C GLY A 53 31.51 -31.02 8.29
N ARG A 54 31.27 -31.75 7.20
CA ARG A 54 31.70 -31.37 5.84
C ARG A 54 30.48 -31.00 4.97
N PRO A 55 30.20 -29.72 4.70
CA PRO A 55 29.11 -29.33 3.82
C PRO A 55 29.49 -29.61 2.36
N HIS A 56 28.81 -30.56 1.72
CA HIS A 56 29.14 -30.98 0.34
C HIS A 56 27.95 -30.92 -0.63
N ILE A 57 26.97 -30.02 -0.40
CA ILE A 57 25.88 -29.84 -1.38
C ILE A 57 26.00 -28.46 -2.01
N ALA A 58 26.32 -28.45 -3.30
CA ALA A 58 26.32 -27.23 -4.09
C ALA A 58 24.90 -26.65 -4.13
N PHE A 59 24.82 -25.34 -3.97
CA PHE A 59 23.60 -24.56 -3.89
C PHE A 59 22.64 -24.82 -5.07
N GLU A 60 23.19 -24.97 -6.29
CA GLU A 60 22.47 -25.24 -7.54
C GLU A 60 21.99 -26.69 -7.68
N GLN A 61 22.60 -27.62 -6.92
CA GLN A 61 22.21 -29.03 -6.89
C GLN A 61 21.10 -29.30 -5.87
N ALA A 62 21.08 -28.54 -4.78
CA ALA A 62 20.06 -28.68 -3.74
C ALA A 62 18.75 -28.03 -4.16
N LEU A 63 18.81 -26.78 -4.63
CA LEU A 63 17.62 -25.97 -4.87
C LEU A 63 17.15 -26.03 -6.31
N ALA A 64 15.85 -25.81 -6.51
CA ALA A 64 15.31 -25.60 -7.85
C ALA A 64 15.97 -24.38 -8.51
N PRO A 65 16.23 -24.38 -9.84
CA PRO A 65 17.00 -23.32 -10.49
C PRO A 65 16.50 -21.89 -10.21
N ASP A 66 15.18 -21.68 -10.22
CA ASP A 66 14.60 -20.35 -9.96
C ASP A 66 14.77 -19.92 -8.49
N LEU A 67 14.62 -20.86 -7.54
CA LEU A 67 14.86 -20.60 -6.12
C LEU A 67 16.34 -20.30 -5.84
N ALA A 68 17.24 -21.08 -6.45
CA ALA A 68 18.68 -20.85 -6.37
C ALA A 68 19.04 -19.45 -6.88
N ALA A 69 18.67 -19.12 -8.12
CA ALA A 69 18.99 -17.84 -8.73
C ALA A 69 18.52 -16.63 -7.88
N ARG A 70 17.30 -16.70 -7.33
CA ARG A 70 16.73 -15.63 -6.50
C ARG A 70 17.44 -15.47 -5.17
N LEU A 71 17.71 -16.58 -4.47
CA LEU A 71 18.40 -16.53 -3.19
C LEU A 71 19.87 -16.09 -3.38
N ALA A 72 20.54 -16.50 -4.45
CA ALA A 72 21.88 -16.01 -4.80
C ALA A 72 21.90 -14.49 -5.03
N ALA A 73 20.95 -13.96 -5.83
CA ALA A 73 20.86 -12.53 -6.09
C ALA A 73 20.66 -11.68 -4.82
N LEU A 74 19.95 -12.21 -3.81
CA LEU A 74 19.85 -11.56 -2.50
C LEU A 74 21.15 -11.64 -1.72
N LEU A 75 21.76 -12.82 -1.64
CA LEU A 75 23.02 -13.03 -0.92
C LEU A 75 24.18 -12.18 -1.50
N ASP A 76 24.15 -11.82 -2.79
CA ASP A 76 25.14 -10.92 -3.39
C ASP A 76 25.00 -9.46 -2.99
N ARG A 77 23.77 -9.04 -2.71
CA ARG A 77 23.44 -7.64 -2.45
C ARG A 77 23.37 -7.31 -0.97
N HIS A 78 23.27 -8.33 -0.13
CA HIS A 78 23.08 -8.18 1.31
C HIS A 78 24.11 -8.98 2.09
N PRO A 79 24.58 -8.46 3.24
CA PRO A 79 25.52 -9.18 4.10
C PRO A 79 24.91 -10.48 4.66
N GLY A 80 23.58 -10.54 4.76
CA GLY A 80 22.85 -11.78 5.02
C GLY A 80 21.37 -11.69 4.64
N VAL A 81 20.70 -12.83 4.71
CA VAL A 81 19.31 -13.02 4.32
C VAL A 81 18.55 -13.74 5.43
N ARG A 82 17.32 -13.30 5.70
CA ARG A 82 16.38 -13.97 6.60
C ARG A 82 15.28 -14.61 5.76
N LEU A 83 15.15 -15.93 5.83
CA LEU A 83 14.16 -16.71 5.10
C LEU A 83 13.07 -17.22 6.06
N HIS A 84 11.87 -16.66 5.96
CA HIS A 84 10.69 -17.09 6.71
C HIS A 84 9.94 -18.16 5.94
N VAL A 85 9.95 -19.39 6.46
CA VAL A 85 9.32 -20.57 5.87
C VAL A 85 8.02 -20.86 6.60
N SER A 86 6.90 -20.55 5.96
CA SER A 86 5.56 -20.73 6.52
C SER A 86 5.27 -22.18 6.91
N GLU A 87 4.50 -22.38 7.99
CA GLU A 87 4.13 -23.70 8.54
C GLU A 87 3.23 -24.55 7.64
N ASP A 88 2.56 -23.93 6.67
CA ASP A 88 1.70 -24.60 5.69
C ASP A 88 2.50 -25.29 4.56
N LEU A 89 3.80 -25.00 4.46
CA LEU A 89 4.65 -25.61 3.46
C LEU A 89 4.89 -27.10 3.76
N PRO A 90 5.06 -27.94 2.72
CA PRO A 90 5.36 -29.35 2.91
C PRO A 90 6.65 -29.59 3.73
N ALA A 91 6.67 -30.69 4.49
CA ALA A 91 7.81 -31.09 5.34
C ALA A 91 9.22 -30.98 4.69
N PRO A 92 9.42 -31.26 3.39
CA PRO A 92 10.71 -31.05 2.73
C PRO A 92 11.27 -29.61 2.81
N TRP A 93 10.42 -28.59 2.89
CA TRP A 93 10.88 -27.20 3.07
C TRP A 93 11.50 -26.99 4.44
N HIS A 94 10.92 -27.58 5.48
CA HIS A 94 11.40 -27.46 6.84
C HIS A 94 12.62 -28.35 7.11
N ALA A 95 12.69 -29.51 6.47
CA ALA A 95 13.82 -30.44 6.59
C ALA A 95 15.05 -30.01 5.78
N CYS A 96 14.91 -29.08 4.83
CA CYS A 96 16.02 -28.63 3.99
C CYS A 96 17.10 -27.92 4.84
N PRO A 97 18.38 -28.35 4.75
CA PRO A 97 19.50 -27.75 5.48
C PRO A 97 20.04 -26.53 4.72
N PHE A 98 19.21 -25.51 4.52
CA PHE A 98 19.56 -24.33 3.73
C PHE A 98 20.89 -23.68 4.13
N GLU A 99 21.18 -23.63 5.43
CA GLU A 99 22.37 -23.02 6.01
C GLU A 99 23.67 -23.79 5.68
N TRP A 100 23.56 -25.07 5.34
CA TRP A 100 24.69 -25.95 4.98
C TRP A 100 24.98 -25.98 3.48
N LEU A 101 24.19 -25.28 2.67
CA LEU A 101 24.44 -25.22 1.23
C LEU A 101 25.72 -24.43 0.95
N MET A 102 26.40 -24.79 -0.13
CA MET A 102 27.65 -24.18 -0.55
C MET A 102 27.45 -23.37 -1.81
N ARG A 103 27.81 -22.09 -1.78
CA ARG A 103 27.83 -21.21 -2.94
C ARG A 103 29.27 -20.76 -3.20
N ASP A 104 29.76 -21.00 -4.40
CA ASP A 104 31.14 -20.67 -4.80
C ASP A 104 32.21 -21.21 -3.82
N GLY A 105 31.94 -22.40 -3.26
CA GLY A 105 32.82 -23.04 -2.26
C GLY A 105 32.73 -22.43 -0.86
N VAL A 106 31.77 -21.54 -0.59
CA VAL A 106 31.54 -20.92 0.72
C VAL A 106 30.20 -21.36 1.31
N SER A 107 30.21 -21.73 2.58
CA SER A 107 29.02 -22.10 3.34
C SER A 107 28.07 -20.92 3.54
N LEU A 108 26.77 -21.19 3.57
CA LEU A 108 25.75 -20.18 3.90
C LEU A 108 25.59 -19.93 5.40
N HIS A 109 26.28 -20.69 6.26
CA HIS A 109 26.34 -20.45 7.69
C HIS A 109 26.79 -19.01 8.00
N GLY A 110 26.05 -18.33 8.87
CA GLY A 110 26.29 -16.92 9.20
C GLY A 110 25.94 -15.90 8.11
N ARG A 111 25.41 -16.36 6.96
CA ARG A 111 24.85 -15.51 5.88
C ARG A 111 23.36 -15.72 5.64
N LEU A 112 22.83 -16.90 5.97
CA LEU A 112 21.42 -17.24 5.82
C LEU A 112 20.85 -17.70 7.16
N SER A 113 19.80 -17.03 7.63
CA SER A 113 19.00 -17.44 8.78
C SER A 113 17.65 -17.94 8.31
N VAL A 114 17.34 -19.23 8.51
CA VAL A 114 16.04 -19.80 8.12
C VAL A 114 15.14 -20.01 9.34
N LEU A 115 13.99 -19.36 9.33
CA LEU A 115 12.94 -19.49 10.35
C LEU A 115 11.89 -20.47 9.85
N ARG A 116 11.87 -21.68 10.41
CA ARG A 116 11.01 -22.78 9.96
C ARG A 116 9.69 -22.77 10.70
N TYR A 117 8.59 -23.15 10.06
CA TYR A 117 7.27 -23.23 10.67
C TYR A 117 6.78 -21.88 11.21
N GLN A 118 7.02 -20.82 10.45
CA GLN A 118 6.47 -19.50 10.79
C GLN A 118 4.95 -19.51 10.59
N ARG A 119 4.20 -19.13 11.63
CA ARG A 119 2.73 -19.07 11.57
C ARG A 119 2.29 -17.83 10.80
N LEU A 120 1.24 -17.95 9.99
CA LEU A 120 0.65 -16.83 9.25
C LEU A 120 -0.81 -16.58 9.70
N PRO A 121 -1.22 -15.33 9.94
CA PRO A 121 -0.38 -14.19 10.31
C PRO A 121 0.20 -14.38 11.73
N SER A 122 1.51 -14.25 11.91
CA SER A 122 2.11 -14.23 13.25
C SER A 122 1.75 -12.91 13.93
N ALA A 123 0.94 -12.95 14.98
CA ALA A 123 0.64 -11.76 15.77
C ALA A 123 1.95 -11.14 16.30
N PRO A 124 2.11 -9.81 16.25
CA PRO A 124 3.21 -9.15 16.93
C PRO A 124 3.16 -9.48 18.41
N ARG A 125 4.32 -9.55 19.06
CA ARG A 125 4.39 -9.86 20.48
C ARG A 125 5.44 -8.98 21.13
N ALA A 126 5.06 -8.40 22.26
CA ALA A 126 5.97 -7.65 23.09
C ALA A 126 7.18 -8.51 23.47
N PRO A 127 8.36 -7.89 23.63
CA PRO A 127 9.54 -8.61 24.08
C PRO A 127 9.29 -9.21 25.46
N LEU A 128 10.02 -10.30 25.75
CA LEU A 128 9.94 -10.95 27.04
C LEU A 128 10.50 -10.04 28.12
N SER A 129 9.81 -9.96 29.25
CA SER A 129 10.29 -9.19 30.40
C SER A 129 11.67 -9.68 30.83
N PRO A 130 12.64 -8.79 31.04
CA PRO A 130 13.98 -9.17 31.52
C PRO A 130 13.95 -9.77 32.92
N ARG A 131 12.83 -9.66 33.65
CA ARG A 131 12.64 -10.24 34.99
C ARG A 131 12.33 -11.73 34.97
N ARG A 132 11.94 -12.29 33.82
CA ARG A 132 11.64 -13.73 33.70
C ARG A 132 12.91 -14.57 33.84
N GLU A 133 12.79 -15.72 34.50
CA GLU A 133 13.91 -16.63 34.73
C GLU A 133 14.18 -17.53 33.53
N ILE A 134 15.39 -18.05 33.46
CA ILE A 134 15.80 -19.08 32.50
C ILE A 134 16.07 -20.35 33.28
N ALA A 135 15.38 -21.43 32.94
CA ALA A 135 15.60 -22.74 33.55
C ALA A 135 16.47 -23.61 32.64
N VAL A 136 17.54 -24.20 33.18
CA VAL A 136 18.39 -25.18 32.50
C VAL A 136 18.16 -26.54 33.15
N LEU A 137 17.51 -27.45 32.43
CA LEU A 137 17.26 -28.83 32.83
C LEU A 137 18.38 -29.71 32.28
N ASN A 138 19.32 -30.10 33.16
CA ASN A 138 20.43 -30.95 32.77
C ASN A 138 20.17 -32.41 33.17
N LEU A 139 19.83 -33.24 32.18
CA LEU A 139 19.56 -34.67 32.36
C LEU A 139 20.78 -35.56 32.10
N LEU A 140 21.93 -34.99 31.75
CA LEU A 140 23.18 -35.74 31.58
C LEU A 140 23.68 -36.27 32.94
N PRO A 141 24.42 -37.38 32.94
CA PRO A 141 25.09 -37.86 34.16
C PRO A 141 26.10 -36.81 34.66
N GLY A 142 26.36 -36.78 35.97
CA GLY A 142 27.29 -35.81 36.58
C GLY A 142 28.74 -35.90 36.08
N SER A 143 29.10 -36.98 35.37
CA SER A 143 30.39 -37.13 34.66
C SER A 143 30.47 -36.32 33.36
N GLU A 144 29.35 -35.82 32.87
CA GLU A 144 29.22 -35.10 31.59
C GLU A 144 28.53 -33.74 31.79
N PRO A 145 29.07 -32.83 32.62
CA PRO A 145 28.39 -31.58 32.90
C PRO A 145 28.37 -30.69 31.64
N VAL A 146 27.19 -30.20 31.30
CA VAL A 146 26.98 -29.08 30.38
C VAL A 146 26.30 -28.01 31.20
N GLN A 147 27.10 -27.09 31.72
CA GLN A 147 26.62 -25.98 32.52
C GLN A 147 26.91 -24.65 31.83
N PRO A 148 26.08 -23.61 32.06
CA PRO A 148 26.44 -22.25 31.71
C PRO A 148 27.79 -21.90 32.34
N ALA A 149 28.62 -21.09 31.66
CA ALA A 149 29.82 -20.55 32.29
C ALA A 149 29.45 -19.78 33.59
N ASP A 150 30.36 -19.71 34.57
CA ASP A 150 30.09 -19.08 35.89
C ASP A 150 29.58 -17.63 35.77
N ALA A 151 29.98 -16.88 34.73
CA ALA A 151 29.48 -15.52 34.45
C ALA A 151 28.04 -15.48 33.87
N ALA A 152 27.51 -16.62 33.41
CA ALA A 152 26.13 -16.79 32.98
C ALA A 152 25.17 -17.19 34.11
N ALA A 153 25.70 -17.79 35.19
CA ALA A 153 24.98 -18.07 36.43
C ALA A 153 24.85 -16.79 37.29
N GLY A 154 24.06 -15.82 36.81
CA GLY A 154 23.54 -14.75 37.67
C GLY A 154 22.19 -15.15 38.27
N ASP A 155 21.61 -14.30 39.13
CA ASP A 155 20.35 -14.53 39.89
C ASP A 155 19.13 -15.04 39.09
N ARG A 156 19.18 -15.04 37.76
CA ARG A 156 18.04 -15.36 36.87
C ARG A 156 18.21 -16.62 36.02
N VAL A 157 19.35 -17.32 36.11
CA VAL A 157 19.55 -18.62 35.43
C VAL A 157 19.58 -19.69 36.50
N GLN A 158 18.55 -20.55 36.53
CA GLN A 158 18.44 -21.64 37.48
C GLN A 158 18.81 -22.95 36.79
N VAL A 159 19.76 -23.70 37.36
CA VAL A 159 20.23 -24.98 36.82
C VAL A 159 19.70 -26.12 37.69
N TYR A 160 19.07 -27.10 37.06
CA TYR A 160 18.53 -28.29 37.71
C TYR A 160 19.26 -29.52 37.17
N ASP A 161 20.21 -30.04 37.96
CA ASP A 161 21.03 -31.19 37.58
C ASP A 161 20.41 -32.52 38.02
N GLY A 162 20.31 -33.44 37.06
CA GLY A 162 19.82 -34.80 37.25
C GLY A 162 18.29 -34.91 37.25
N PHE A 163 17.81 -36.10 36.88
CA PHE A 163 16.38 -36.37 36.71
C PHE A 163 15.53 -36.03 37.94
N GLY A 164 16.02 -36.28 39.16
CA GLY A 164 15.26 -36.01 40.39
C GLY A 164 14.99 -34.51 40.62
N ALA A 165 15.97 -33.64 40.35
CA ALA A 165 15.80 -32.20 40.46
C ALA A 165 14.87 -31.67 39.36
N VAL A 166 15.05 -32.16 38.13
CA VAL A 166 14.22 -31.82 36.98
C VAL A 166 12.76 -32.22 37.20
N ASP A 167 12.48 -33.45 37.63
CA ASP A 167 11.11 -33.92 37.90
C ASP A 167 10.44 -33.13 39.02
N CYS A 168 11.19 -32.78 40.07
CA CYS A 168 10.69 -31.95 41.17
C CYS A 168 10.32 -30.54 40.70
N PHE A 169 11.15 -29.92 39.85
CA PHE A 169 10.89 -28.62 39.25
C PHE A 169 9.67 -28.64 38.34
N LEU A 170 9.62 -29.57 37.38
CA LEU A 170 8.53 -29.68 36.40
C LEU A 170 7.15 -29.90 37.05
N ARG A 171 7.08 -30.62 38.19
CA ARG A 171 5.82 -30.81 38.93
C ARG A 171 5.30 -29.56 39.65
N ARG A 172 6.15 -28.55 39.84
CA ARG A 172 5.85 -27.38 40.69
C ARG A 172 5.86 -26.06 39.93
N ALA A 173 6.63 -25.98 38.85
CA ALA A 173 6.84 -24.74 38.12
C ALA A 173 5.73 -24.48 37.11
N ASP A 174 5.34 -23.21 36.98
CA ASP A 174 4.64 -22.72 35.80
C ASP A 174 5.69 -22.38 34.73
N LEU A 175 5.76 -23.21 33.68
CA LEU A 175 6.77 -23.06 32.65
C LEU A 175 6.50 -21.87 31.73
N VAL A 176 5.27 -21.36 31.68
CA VAL A 176 4.86 -20.24 30.80
C VAL A 176 5.50 -18.91 31.23
N ASP A 177 5.86 -18.80 32.52
CA ASP A 177 6.47 -17.61 33.09
C ASP A 177 7.99 -17.51 32.85
N LEU A 178 8.63 -18.58 32.37
CA LEU A 178 10.05 -18.54 32.03
C LEU A 178 10.30 -17.67 30.78
N ALA A 179 11.49 -17.07 30.73
CA ALA A 179 12.01 -16.43 29.53
C ALA A 179 12.51 -17.50 28.54
N ALA A 180 13.08 -18.59 29.04
CA ALA A 180 13.52 -19.72 28.25
C ALA A 180 13.63 -21.00 29.09
N LEU A 181 13.39 -22.15 28.45
CA LEU A 181 13.68 -23.47 28.98
C LEU A 181 14.77 -24.13 28.13
N VAL A 182 15.91 -24.42 28.74
CA VAL A 182 17.03 -25.12 28.10
C VAL A 182 17.03 -26.56 28.57
N LEU A 183 16.88 -27.51 27.65
CA LEU A 183 16.95 -28.93 27.94
C LEU A 183 18.27 -29.50 27.43
N VAL A 184 19.07 -30.04 28.33
CA VAL A 184 20.31 -30.73 28.00
C VAL A 184 20.15 -32.22 28.31
N ALA A 185 20.28 -33.07 27.29
CA ALA A 185 20.02 -34.50 27.44
C ALA A 185 20.72 -35.33 26.34
N HIS A 186 20.83 -36.64 26.56
CA HIS A 186 21.06 -37.55 25.44
C HIS A 186 19.80 -37.65 24.59
N GLY A 187 19.94 -37.62 23.28
CA GLY A 187 18.83 -37.88 22.37
C GLY A 187 18.61 -39.37 22.16
N SER A 188 17.38 -39.76 21.82
CA SER A 188 17.07 -41.14 21.44
C SER A 188 17.54 -41.48 20.03
N GLU A 189 17.78 -40.45 19.21
CA GLU A 189 18.15 -40.49 17.79
C GLU A 189 17.20 -41.31 16.91
N ARG A 190 15.98 -41.52 17.39
CA ARG A 190 14.93 -42.27 16.71
C ARG A 190 13.71 -41.38 16.54
N ALA A 191 12.96 -41.62 15.49
CA ALA A 191 11.59 -41.12 15.37
C ALA A 191 10.72 -41.93 16.35
N SER A 192 10.55 -41.40 17.57
CA SER A 192 9.78 -42.04 18.64
C SER A 192 9.14 -40.99 19.54
N ASP A 193 8.06 -41.36 20.24
CA ASP A 193 7.33 -40.48 21.17
C ASP A 193 8.18 -39.95 22.35
N HIS A 194 9.38 -40.53 22.53
CA HIS A 194 10.35 -40.14 23.55
C HIS A 194 11.68 -39.74 22.88
N PRO A 195 11.89 -38.44 22.62
CA PRO A 195 13.06 -37.96 21.89
C PRO A 195 14.36 -37.97 22.72
N PHE A 196 14.29 -38.22 24.03
CA PHE A 196 15.45 -38.19 24.93
C PHE A 196 15.67 -39.52 25.66
N ARG A 197 16.87 -39.68 26.20
CA ARG A 197 17.27 -40.78 27.08
C ARG A 197 17.83 -40.23 28.38
N LEU A 198 17.41 -40.81 29.50
CA LEU A 198 18.01 -40.55 30.81
C LEU A 198 19.36 -41.27 30.92
N ALA A 199 20.14 -40.93 31.96
CA ALA A 199 21.43 -41.55 32.24
C ALA A 199 21.37 -43.08 32.43
N ASP A 200 20.21 -43.62 32.83
CA ASP A 200 19.95 -45.07 32.95
C ASP A 200 19.43 -45.72 31.64
N GLY A 201 19.40 -44.96 30.55
CA GLY A 201 18.95 -45.39 29.23
C GLY A 201 17.45 -45.38 29.02
N ARG A 202 16.63 -45.09 30.05
CA ARG A 202 15.17 -45.02 29.92
C ARG A 202 14.75 -43.88 28.97
N PRO A 203 13.73 -44.11 28.13
CA PRO A 203 13.17 -43.07 27.28
C PRO A 203 12.51 -41.98 28.11
N TRP A 204 12.64 -40.73 27.68
CA TRP A 204 12.04 -39.57 28.34
C TRP A 204 11.55 -38.53 27.32
N ARG A 205 10.55 -37.74 27.73
CA ARG A 205 10.00 -36.60 26.98
C ARG A 205 9.68 -35.46 27.94
N LEU A 206 9.73 -34.23 27.45
CA LEU A 206 9.25 -33.09 28.21
C LEU A 206 7.72 -33.24 28.40
N PRO A 207 7.20 -33.12 29.63
CA PRO A 207 5.76 -33.06 29.88
C PRO A 207 5.18 -31.78 29.26
N LEU A 208 4.10 -31.92 28.49
CA LEU A 208 3.50 -30.80 27.73
C LEU A 208 2.25 -30.24 28.39
N GLU A 209 1.73 -30.93 29.41
CA GLU A 209 0.51 -30.59 30.14
C GLU A 209 0.61 -29.31 30.98
N PHE A 210 1.81 -28.79 31.24
CA PHE A 210 2.05 -27.61 32.07
C PHE A 210 2.20 -26.31 31.28
N GLY A 211 1.93 -26.33 29.98
CA GLY A 211 2.30 -25.24 29.07
C GLY A 211 3.81 -25.14 28.88
N LEU A 212 4.24 -24.36 27.89
CA LEU A 212 5.65 -24.16 27.57
C LEU A 212 6.00 -22.68 27.62
N PRO A 213 7.26 -22.32 27.92
CA PRO A 213 7.68 -20.96 27.75
C PRO A 213 7.74 -20.57 26.28
N PRO A 214 7.77 -19.25 26.01
CA PRO A 214 8.01 -18.71 24.67
C PRO A 214 9.18 -19.35 23.93
N LEU A 215 10.29 -19.64 24.63
CA LEU A 215 11.51 -20.20 24.05
C LEU A 215 11.88 -21.54 24.69
N VAL A 216 12.06 -22.57 23.86
CA VAL A 216 12.66 -23.85 24.27
C VAL A 216 13.95 -24.12 23.49
N LEU A 217 15.05 -24.43 24.17
CA LEU A 217 16.32 -24.84 23.57
C LEU A 217 16.51 -26.34 23.81
N LEU A 218 16.70 -27.10 22.74
CA LEU A 218 17.05 -28.51 22.80
C LEU A 218 18.56 -28.66 22.56
N LEU A 219 19.30 -29.08 23.57
CA LEU A 219 20.73 -29.40 23.48
C LEU A 219 20.89 -30.92 23.67
N ALA A 220 20.55 -31.66 22.61
CA ALA A 220 20.56 -33.12 22.61
C ALA A 220 21.00 -33.68 21.25
N CYS A 221 21.41 -34.94 21.21
CA CYS A 221 21.78 -35.64 19.97
C CYS A 221 20.55 -35.90 19.09
N GLY A 222 20.43 -35.20 17.97
CA GLY A 222 19.42 -35.45 16.95
C GLY A 222 19.84 -36.50 15.94
N SER A 223 18.87 -37.12 15.28
CA SER A 223 19.10 -37.95 14.11
C SER A 223 19.39 -37.07 12.88
N PRO A 224 20.10 -37.61 11.88
CA PRO A 224 20.27 -36.93 10.59
C PRO A 224 18.96 -36.73 9.80
N ASP A 225 17.90 -37.46 10.17
CA ASP A 225 16.56 -37.28 9.61
C ASP A 225 15.77 -36.15 10.31
N GLY A 226 16.37 -35.47 11.30
CA GLY A 226 15.76 -34.34 11.98
C GLY A 226 14.67 -34.72 12.99
N ASN A 227 14.83 -35.81 13.74
CA ASN A 227 13.83 -36.18 14.76
C ASN A 227 13.56 -35.07 15.80
N LEU A 228 14.57 -34.28 16.18
CA LEU A 228 14.41 -33.14 17.09
C LEU A 228 13.80 -31.92 16.41
N ILE A 229 13.90 -31.79 15.08
CA ILE A 229 13.14 -30.78 14.32
C ILE A 229 11.66 -31.15 14.33
N ALA A 230 11.32 -32.42 14.14
CA ALA A 230 9.95 -32.91 14.24
C ALA A 230 9.38 -32.72 15.66
N TYR A 231 10.17 -33.04 16.70
CA TYR A 231 9.77 -32.80 18.08
C TYR A 231 9.63 -31.30 18.39
N GLY A 232 10.52 -30.44 17.87
CA GLY A 232 10.38 -28.99 18.00
C GLY A 232 9.06 -28.47 17.44
N ARG A 233 8.54 -29.06 16.35
CA ARG A 233 7.20 -28.74 15.85
C ARG A 233 6.09 -29.13 16.84
N GLU A 234 6.21 -30.26 17.52
CA GLU A 234 5.28 -30.67 18.59
C GLU A 234 5.29 -29.64 19.72
N LEU A 235 6.47 -29.16 20.13
CA LEU A 235 6.61 -28.12 21.15
C LEU A 235 5.96 -26.79 20.73
N LEU A 236 6.11 -26.39 19.46
CA LEU A 236 5.38 -25.23 18.92
C LEU A 236 3.85 -25.44 19.00
N GLY A 237 3.37 -26.65 18.71
CA GLY A 237 1.97 -27.04 18.85
C GLY A 237 1.46 -27.01 20.29
N ALA A 238 2.35 -27.28 21.26
CA ALA A 238 2.07 -27.26 22.69
C ALA A 238 2.21 -25.87 23.35
N GLY A 239 2.50 -24.82 22.58
CA GLY A 239 2.45 -23.43 23.05
C GLY A 239 3.79 -22.69 23.08
N ALA A 240 4.91 -23.36 22.77
CA ALA A 240 6.17 -22.64 22.54
C ALA A 240 6.04 -21.74 21.30
N GLU A 241 6.71 -20.59 21.31
CA GLU A 241 6.73 -19.68 20.16
C GLU A 241 7.95 -19.87 19.29
N ALA A 242 9.05 -20.25 19.91
CA ALA A 242 10.31 -20.51 19.27
C ALA A 242 10.96 -21.74 19.89
N VAL A 243 11.53 -22.57 19.03
CA VAL A 243 12.35 -23.72 19.44
C VAL A 243 13.67 -23.64 18.72
N ILE A 244 14.76 -23.75 19.46
CA ILE A 244 16.09 -24.02 18.88
C ILE A 244 16.33 -25.51 19.03
N ALA A 245 16.48 -26.21 17.91
CA ALA A 245 16.71 -27.65 17.90
C ALA A 245 17.89 -28.01 17.00
N PRO A 246 18.66 -29.06 17.33
CA PRO A 246 19.78 -29.48 16.53
C PRO A 246 19.33 -30.40 15.40
N HIS A 247 19.95 -30.24 14.24
CA HIS A 247 19.89 -31.16 13.13
C HIS A 247 21.19 -31.98 13.11
N GLY A 248 21.17 -33.16 13.75
CA GLY A 248 22.35 -34.01 13.96
C GLY A 248 22.84 -34.01 15.41
N ARG A 249 24.09 -34.43 15.62
CA ARG A 249 24.65 -34.73 16.94
C ARG A 249 25.62 -33.63 17.44
N PRO A 250 25.16 -32.61 18.19
CA PRO A 250 26.07 -31.69 18.86
C PRO A 250 26.93 -32.45 19.87
N SER A 251 28.24 -32.23 19.85
CA SER A 251 29.12 -32.75 20.89
C SER A 251 28.81 -32.06 22.23
N GLN A 252 29.16 -32.71 23.34
CA GLN A 252 28.99 -32.12 24.67
C GLN A 252 29.72 -30.78 24.79
N ALA A 253 30.95 -30.69 24.27
CA ALA A 253 31.72 -29.44 24.22
C ALA A 253 30.99 -28.39 23.36
N GLY A 254 30.50 -28.76 22.18
CA GLY A 254 29.76 -27.84 21.32
C GLY A 254 28.46 -27.32 21.94
N ALA A 255 27.72 -28.16 22.67
CA ALA A 255 26.52 -27.75 23.40
C ALA A 255 26.84 -26.78 24.55
N ARG A 256 27.92 -27.04 25.30
CA ARG A 256 28.40 -26.16 26.37
C ARG A 256 28.85 -24.80 25.82
N ASP A 257 29.65 -24.81 24.77
CA ASP A 257 30.22 -23.60 24.18
C ASP A 257 29.10 -22.75 23.53
N PHE A 258 28.14 -23.40 22.84
CA PHE A 258 26.93 -22.72 22.36
C PHE A 258 26.17 -22.05 23.51
N LEU A 259 25.91 -22.76 24.62
CA LEU A 259 25.15 -22.21 25.74
C LEU A 259 25.87 -21.03 26.41
N ALA A 260 27.19 -21.14 26.58
CA ALA A 260 28.04 -20.10 27.16
C ALA A 260 28.02 -18.81 26.33
N GLU A 261 27.91 -18.93 25.00
CA GLU A 261 27.84 -17.80 24.09
C GLU A 261 26.42 -17.26 23.87
N PHE A 262 25.41 -18.14 23.87
CA PHE A 262 24.02 -17.80 23.63
C PHE A 262 23.40 -17.00 24.78
N LEU A 263 23.52 -17.50 26.03
CA LEU A 263 22.82 -16.92 27.18
C LEU A 263 23.19 -15.45 27.48
N PRO A 264 24.47 -15.02 27.40
CA PRO A 264 24.81 -13.61 27.57
C PRO A 264 24.15 -12.71 26.53
N ARG A 265 24.13 -13.12 25.25
CA ARG A 265 23.53 -12.34 24.16
C ARG A 265 22.00 -12.30 24.27
N TRP A 266 21.38 -13.42 24.66
CA TRP A 266 19.93 -13.50 24.92
C TRP A 266 19.49 -12.55 26.03
N ARG A 267 20.20 -12.56 27.16
CA ARG A 267 19.93 -11.66 28.29
C ARG A 267 20.19 -10.19 27.97
N ALA A 268 21.14 -9.92 27.06
CA ALA A 268 21.40 -8.57 26.54
C ALA A 268 20.31 -8.09 25.56
N GLY A 269 19.33 -8.93 25.22
CA GLY A 269 18.19 -8.57 24.38
C GLY A 269 18.44 -8.66 22.89
N ALA A 270 19.46 -9.41 22.46
CA ALA A 270 19.61 -9.78 21.06
C ALA A 270 18.49 -10.76 20.65
N PRO A 271 17.88 -10.60 19.46
CA PRO A 271 16.87 -11.55 18.98
C PRO A 271 17.49 -12.89 18.60
N LEU A 272 16.72 -13.97 18.70
CA LEU A 272 17.21 -15.35 18.51
C LEU A 272 17.94 -15.52 17.19
N GLU A 273 17.37 -15.00 16.10
CA GLU A 273 17.95 -15.13 14.77
C GLU A 273 19.33 -14.46 14.67
N ALA A 274 19.53 -13.36 15.39
CA ALA A 274 20.78 -12.60 15.34
C ALA A 274 21.86 -13.32 16.13
N ILE A 275 21.48 -13.87 17.29
CA ILE A 275 22.37 -14.69 18.10
C ILE A 275 22.83 -15.87 17.26
N LEU A 276 21.90 -16.65 16.70
CA LEU A 276 22.27 -17.85 15.98
C LEU A 276 23.08 -17.54 14.70
N LEU A 277 22.68 -16.52 13.94
CA LEU A 277 23.41 -16.10 12.75
C LEU A 277 24.87 -15.70 13.07
N ASP A 278 25.10 -14.99 14.17
CA ASP A 278 26.44 -14.61 14.60
C ASP A 278 27.27 -15.83 15.02
N LEU A 279 26.71 -16.71 15.85
CA LEU A 279 27.39 -17.93 16.34
C LEU A 279 27.73 -18.93 15.24
N GLN A 280 27.01 -18.90 14.13
CA GLN A 280 27.26 -19.77 12.98
C GLN A 280 28.37 -19.27 12.06
N ARG A 281 28.87 -18.04 12.25
CA ARG A 281 29.94 -17.49 11.40
C ARG A 281 31.24 -18.31 11.51
N PRO A 282 32.04 -18.40 10.44
CA PRO A 282 33.28 -19.17 10.43
C PRO A 282 34.30 -18.79 11.51
N ALA A 283 34.28 -17.54 11.98
CA ALA A 283 35.19 -17.04 13.02
C ALA A 283 34.94 -17.61 14.43
N HIS A 284 33.80 -18.27 14.64
CA HIS A 284 33.49 -18.97 15.88
C HIS A 284 33.84 -20.46 15.73
N ASP A 285 34.70 -20.98 16.60
CA ASP A 285 35.10 -22.40 16.69
C ASP A 285 33.99 -23.31 17.23
N SER A 286 32.75 -22.81 17.40
CA SER A 286 31.65 -23.59 17.95
C SER A 286 30.94 -24.43 16.87
N ASP A 287 31.46 -25.63 16.63
CA ASP A 287 30.79 -26.60 15.73
C ASP A 287 29.35 -26.92 16.18
N GLY A 288 29.04 -26.73 17.47
CA GLY A 288 27.69 -26.91 18.03
C GLY A 288 26.65 -25.94 17.46
N ALA A 289 26.98 -24.65 17.28
CA ALA A 289 26.01 -23.65 16.79
C ALA A 289 25.59 -23.90 15.34
N ARG A 290 26.50 -24.45 14.52
CA ARG A 290 26.24 -24.82 13.12
C ARG A 290 25.22 -25.96 12.99
N LEU A 291 24.95 -26.70 14.05
CA LEU A 291 23.92 -27.74 14.06
C LEU A 291 22.54 -27.23 14.47
N MET A 292 22.46 -26.04 15.06
CA MET A 292 21.22 -25.49 15.61
C MET A 292 20.37 -24.85 14.51
N GLN A 293 19.06 -25.08 14.57
CA GLN A 293 18.06 -24.50 13.67
C GLN A 293 16.96 -23.81 14.49
N ILE A 294 16.40 -22.73 13.94
CA ILE A 294 15.26 -22.02 14.55
C ILE A 294 13.95 -22.53 13.94
N LEU A 295 13.03 -22.88 14.81
CA LEU A 295 11.63 -23.16 14.50
C LEU A 295 10.76 -22.08 15.17
N GLY A 296 9.73 -21.62 14.48
CA GLY A 296 8.84 -20.56 14.92
C GLY A 296 9.47 -19.18 14.81
N ARG A 297 9.34 -18.37 15.86
CA ARG A 297 9.74 -16.96 15.91
C ARG A 297 11.24 -16.77 16.11
N GLY A 298 11.91 -16.19 15.12
CA GLY A 298 13.31 -15.75 15.27
C GLY A 298 13.49 -14.40 15.98
N ASP A 299 12.45 -13.56 15.95
CA ASP A 299 12.47 -12.17 16.41
C ASP A 299 12.28 -12.04 17.92
N LEU A 300 11.93 -13.15 18.58
CA LEU A 300 11.79 -13.22 20.03
C LEU A 300 13.07 -12.71 20.70
N ARG A 301 12.92 -11.88 21.74
CA ARG A 301 14.01 -11.31 22.52
C ARG A 301 13.56 -10.91 23.91
N VAL A 302 14.54 -10.70 24.79
CA VAL A 302 14.33 -10.16 26.14
C VAL A 302 14.57 -8.65 26.14
N ALA A 303 13.57 -7.85 26.51
CA ALA A 303 13.74 -6.40 26.67
C ALA A 303 12.58 -5.75 27.43
N GLU A 304 12.83 -4.55 27.96
CA GLU A 304 11.79 -3.75 28.62
C GLU A 304 10.88 -3.03 27.64
N ARG A 305 11.42 -2.61 26.49
CA ARG A 305 10.69 -1.80 25.51
C ARG A 305 10.53 -2.54 24.18
N PRO A 306 9.32 -2.56 23.61
CA PRO A 306 9.09 -3.11 22.28
C PRO A 306 9.74 -2.22 21.20
N ARG A 307 10.09 -2.82 20.08
CA ARG A 307 10.42 -2.16 18.82
C ARG A 307 9.17 -2.05 17.95
N PRO A 308 9.15 -1.19 16.91
CA PRO A 308 8.01 -1.10 15.99
C PRO A 308 7.56 -2.46 15.43
N GLU A 309 8.49 -3.34 15.07
CA GLU A 309 8.15 -4.68 14.57
C GLU A 309 7.39 -5.57 15.59
N GLU A 310 7.50 -5.28 16.89
CA GLU A 310 6.90 -6.01 18.02
C GLU A 310 5.62 -5.37 18.56
N MET A 311 5.36 -4.11 18.20
CA MET A 311 4.15 -3.38 18.56
C MET A 311 2.96 -3.96 17.79
N ASP A 312 1.78 -4.00 18.41
CA ASP A 312 0.54 -4.30 17.70
C ASP A 312 0.15 -3.18 16.74
N ASP A 313 -0.88 -3.42 15.93
CA ASP A 313 -1.28 -2.45 14.90
C ASP A 313 -1.84 -1.16 15.50
N GLU A 314 -2.48 -1.24 16.67
CA GLU A 314 -3.04 -0.07 17.36
C GLU A 314 -1.93 0.82 17.92
N ALA A 315 -0.94 0.23 18.59
CA ALA A 315 0.23 0.95 19.08
C ALA A 315 1.08 1.53 17.93
N LEU A 316 1.22 0.81 16.81
CA LEU A 316 1.89 1.34 15.61
C LEU A 316 1.12 2.50 15.00
N ALA A 317 -0.21 2.39 14.92
CA ALA A 317 -1.06 3.45 14.40
C ALA A 317 -0.98 4.70 15.28
N GLU A 318 -0.99 4.55 16.61
CA GLU A 318 -0.80 5.66 17.55
C GLU A 318 0.55 6.35 17.36
N ALA A 319 1.65 5.59 17.37
CA ALA A 319 2.98 6.17 17.13
C ALA A 319 3.09 6.84 15.75
N ALA A 320 2.44 6.28 14.73
CA ALA A 320 2.39 6.89 13.40
C ALA A 320 1.58 8.20 13.39
N ARG A 321 0.48 8.29 14.14
CA ARG A 321 -0.29 9.55 14.34
C ARG A 321 0.55 10.61 15.04
N GLU A 322 1.43 10.22 15.95
CA GLU A 322 2.42 11.09 16.61
C GLU A 322 3.61 11.49 15.71
N GLY A 323 3.69 10.97 14.48
CA GLY A 323 4.71 11.32 13.49
C GLY A 323 5.89 10.34 13.39
N ASP A 324 5.82 9.16 14.01
CA ASP A 324 6.86 8.14 13.84
C ASP A 324 6.75 7.46 12.45
N GLY A 325 7.59 7.91 11.52
CA GLY A 325 7.66 7.33 10.17
C GLY A 325 8.14 5.86 10.14
N SER A 326 8.87 5.39 11.15
CA SER A 326 9.25 3.97 11.23
C SER A 326 8.04 3.12 11.61
N ALA A 327 7.22 3.60 12.54
CA ALA A 327 5.96 2.96 12.88
C ALA A 327 5.00 2.90 11.68
N LEU A 328 4.86 4.01 10.95
CA LEU A 328 4.04 4.07 9.73
C LEU A 328 4.51 3.10 8.65
N GLY A 329 5.83 3.02 8.43
CA GLY A 329 6.43 2.08 7.47
C GLY A 329 6.20 0.62 7.86
N GLN A 330 6.36 0.30 9.14
CA GLN A 330 6.13 -1.05 9.65
C GLN A 330 4.65 -1.43 9.57
N LEU A 331 3.73 -0.54 9.93
CA LEU A 331 2.29 -0.75 9.81
C LEU A 331 1.90 -1.02 8.35
N SER A 332 2.38 -0.18 7.42
CA SER A 332 2.08 -0.32 5.99
C SER A 332 2.56 -1.66 5.40
N ASN A 333 3.80 -2.06 5.73
CA ASN A 333 4.35 -3.36 5.30
C ASN A 333 3.57 -4.53 5.90
N ARG A 334 3.17 -4.44 7.18
CA ARG A 334 2.41 -5.49 7.87
C ARG A 334 1.00 -5.64 7.33
N LEU A 335 0.27 -4.54 7.09
CA LEU A 335 -1.06 -4.56 6.48
C LEU A 335 -1.02 -5.16 5.07
N THR A 336 0.01 -4.79 4.29
CA THR A 336 0.28 -5.39 2.97
C THR A 336 0.46 -6.90 3.11
N LEU A 337 1.40 -7.34 3.95
CA LEU A 337 1.70 -8.76 4.14
C LEU A 337 0.48 -9.56 4.59
N ARG A 338 -0.32 -9.01 5.53
CA ARG A 338 -1.57 -9.63 5.98
C ARG A 338 -2.53 -9.87 4.81
N CYS A 339 -2.71 -8.88 3.92
CA CYS A 339 -3.60 -9.04 2.78
C CYS A 339 -3.21 -10.24 1.90
N PHE A 340 -1.92 -10.40 1.65
CA PHE A 340 -1.40 -11.54 0.90
C PHE A 340 -1.58 -12.86 1.63
N GLN A 341 -1.25 -12.91 2.92
CA GLN A 341 -1.34 -14.12 3.72
C GLN A 341 -2.78 -14.62 3.86
N THR A 342 -3.76 -13.71 3.94
CA THR A 342 -5.18 -14.06 4.06
C THR A 342 -5.91 -14.07 2.72
N GLN A 343 -5.18 -13.92 1.60
CA GLN A 343 -5.73 -13.87 0.24
C GLN A 343 -6.86 -12.85 0.06
N VAL A 344 -6.82 -11.75 0.83
CA VAL A 344 -7.77 -10.63 0.65
C VAL A 344 -7.16 -9.60 -0.30
N PRO A 345 -7.99 -8.81 -1.00
CA PRO A 345 -7.50 -7.79 -1.92
C PRO A 345 -6.59 -6.76 -1.25
N LEU A 346 -5.57 -6.32 -1.98
CA LEU A 346 -4.55 -5.41 -1.43
C LEU A 346 -5.11 -4.01 -1.08
N ASP A 347 -6.25 -3.63 -1.63
CA ASP A 347 -6.97 -2.41 -1.27
C ASP A 347 -7.54 -2.42 0.16
N GLU A 348 -7.67 -3.59 0.80
CA GLU A 348 -7.99 -3.69 2.24
C GLU A 348 -6.85 -3.12 3.11
N ALA A 349 -5.59 -3.18 2.66
CA ALA A 349 -4.47 -2.58 3.38
C ALA A 349 -4.58 -1.06 3.43
N GLU A 350 -5.06 -0.43 2.35
CA GLU A 350 -5.32 1.02 2.33
C GLU A 350 -6.42 1.38 3.33
N GLN A 351 -7.54 0.64 3.31
CA GLN A 351 -8.66 0.91 4.19
C GLN A 351 -8.25 0.74 5.66
N ALA A 352 -7.55 -0.34 5.99
CA ALA A 352 -7.04 -0.57 7.34
C ALA A 352 -6.05 0.52 7.78
N LEU A 353 -5.18 1.02 6.88
CA LEU A 353 -4.26 2.12 7.18
C LEU A 353 -5.04 3.39 7.50
N ARG A 354 -6.01 3.78 6.67
CA ARG A 354 -6.83 4.99 6.88
C ARG A 354 -7.63 4.91 8.18
N THR A 355 -8.20 3.75 8.49
CA THR A 355 -8.90 3.51 9.76
C THR A 355 -7.94 3.62 10.95
N GLY A 356 -6.78 2.97 10.89
CA GLY A 356 -5.79 3.03 11.96
C GLY A 356 -5.27 4.46 12.20
N LEU A 357 -5.03 5.22 11.13
CA LEU A 357 -4.55 6.60 11.24
C LEU A 357 -5.65 7.63 11.52
N GLU A 358 -6.91 7.21 11.64
CA GLU A 358 -8.05 8.11 11.79
C GLU A 358 -8.07 9.20 10.72
N VAL A 359 -7.95 8.79 9.45
CA VAL A 359 -8.01 9.68 8.29
C VAL A 359 -9.35 9.48 7.58
N PRO A 360 -10.41 10.24 7.94
CA PRO A 360 -11.64 10.25 7.17
C PRO A 360 -11.36 10.66 5.73
N GLY A 361 -11.96 9.97 4.75
CA GLY A 361 -11.83 10.33 3.33
C GLY A 361 -12.47 11.67 2.93
N SER A 362 -12.98 12.44 3.90
CA SER A 362 -13.56 13.76 3.73
C SER A 362 -12.78 14.86 4.48
N ASP A 363 -11.75 14.50 5.25
CA ASP A 363 -10.92 15.47 5.98
C ASP A 363 -9.68 15.81 5.15
N GLU A 364 -9.72 16.97 4.49
CA GLU A 364 -8.63 17.44 3.64
C GLU A 364 -7.32 17.66 4.39
N SER A 365 -7.39 18.09 5.65
CA SER A 365 -6.18 18.33 6.46
C SER A 365 -5.51 17.01 6.82
N ALA A 366 -6.31 16.00 7.18
CA ALA A 366 -5.82 14.66 7.47
C ALA A 366 -5.24 13.98 6.21
N GLU A 367 -5.89 14.11 5.05
CA GLU A 367 -5.39 13.56 3.78
C GLU A 367 -4.09 14.25 3.31
N ALA A 368 -3.99 15.57 3.48
CA ALA A 368 -2.76 16.32 3.17
C ALA A 368 -1.61 15.95 4.13
N ALA A 369 -1.89 15.66 5.39
CA ALA A 369 -0.91 15.11 6.33
C ALA A 369 -0.46 13.71 5.93
N LEU A 370 -1.40 12.84 5.53
CA LEU A 370 -1.11 11.49 5.04
C LEU A 370 -0.19 11.51 3.82
N LEU A 371 -0.40 12.43 2.87
CA LEU A 371 0.49 12.63 1.71
C LEU A 371 1.94 12.87 2.13
N ARG A 372 2.17 13.75 3.12
CA ARG A 372 3.51 14.06 3.61
C ARG A 372 4.14 12.85 4.31
N SER A 373 3.43 12.27 5.29
CA SER A 373 3.94 11.16 6.09
C SER A 373 4.27 9.92 5.26
N LEU A 374 3.39 9.56 4.30
CA LEU A 374 3.68 8.45 3.37
C LEU A 374 4.81 8.80 2.39
N GLY A 375 4.89 10.06 1.94
CA GLY A 375 5.95 10.54 1.05
C GLY A 375 7.36 10.41 1.67
N ASP A 376 7.48 10.61 2.98
CA ASP A 376 8.74 10.53 3.74
C ASP A 376 9.24 9.09 3.98
N ILE A 377 8.36 8.10 3.82
CA ILE A 377 8.69 6.69 4.06
C ILE A 377 8.68 5.85 2.78
N GLU A 378 8.13 6.36 1.69
CA GLU A 378 7.81 5.63 0.45
C GLU A 378 8.96 4.76 -0.08
N LEU A 379 10.18 5.31 -0.12
CA LEU A 379 11.37 4.60 -0.62
C LEU A 379 11.88 3.47 0.29
N ARG A 380 11.45 3.45 1.57
CA ARG A 380 11.79 2.41 2.55
C ARG A 380 10.75 1.28 2.59
N LEU A 381 9.61 1.46 1.92
CA LEU A 381 8.55 0.46 1.86
C LEU A 381 8.94 -0.70 0.95
N TRP A 382 8.38 -1.89 1.23
CA TRP A 382 8.56 -3.03 0.35
C TRP A 382 7.95 -2.74 -1.03
N PRO A 383 8.50 -3.30 -2.14
CA PRO A 383 7.96 -3.08 -3.49
C PRO A 383 6.46 -3.35 -3.59
N LEU A 384 5.96 -4.31 -2.81
CA LEU A 384 4.56 -4.67 -2.75
C LEU A 384 3.68 -3.67 -2.02
N THR A 385 4.20 -3.09 -0.94
CA THR A 385 3.52 -2.01 -0.22
C THR A 385 3.49 -0.76 -1.08
N ARG A 386 4.57 -0.49 -1.82
CA ARG A 386 4.60 0.57 -2.85
C ARG A 386 3.54 0.35 -3.95
N ALA A 387 3.11 -0.89 -4.22
CA ALA A 387 2.10 -1.23 -5.22
C ALA A 387 0.74 -0.53 -5.03
N TRP A 388 0.39 -0.18 -3.79
CA TRP A 388 -0.83 0.56 -3.46
C TRP A 388 -0.54 1.93 -2.83
N VAL A 389 0.58 2.08 -2.10
CA VAL A 389 0.97 3.37 -1.50
C VAL A 389 1.35 4.41 -2.55
N VAL A 390 2.10 4.06 -3.59
CA VAL A 390 2.51 5.04 -4.62
C VAL A 390 1.29 5.53 -5.44
N PRO A 391 0.37 4.67 -5.89
CA PRO A 391 -0.89 5.13 -6.48
C PRO A 391 -1.70 6.02 -5.53
N LEU A 392 -1.78 5.68 -4.23
CA LEU A 392 -2.46 6.52 -3.23
C LEU A 392 -1.78 7.89 -3.09
N LEU A 393 -0.45 7.94 -3.03
CA LEU A 393 0.32 9.19 -3.04
C LEU A 393 0.04 10.01 -4.30
N ALA A 394 -0.09 9.36 -5.46
CA ALA A 394 -0.46 10.02 -6.71
C ALA A 394 -1.87 10.64 -6.65
N LEU A 395 -2.84 9.92 -6.07
CA LEU A 395 -4.20 10.42 -5.82
C LEU A 395 -4.19 11.64 -4.88
N LEU A 396 -3.47 11.54 -3.76
CA LEU A 396 -3.39 12.59 -2.76
C LEU A 396 -2.64 13.82 -3.31
N ALA A 397 -1.57 13.62 -4.07
CA ALA A 397 -0.84 14.70 -4.72
C ALA A 397 -1.70 15.40 -5.79
N ASP A 398 -2.54 14.68 -6.52
CA ASP A 398 -3.52 15.30 -7.43
C ASP A 398 -4.46 16.28 -6.70
N ALA A 399 -4.87 15.94 -5.48
CA ALA A 399 -5.74 16.77 -4.67
C ALA A 399 -5.01 17.96 -4.03
N TYR A 400 -3.82 17.72 -3.45
CA TYR A 400 -3.19 18.67 -2.51
C TYR A 400 -1.86 19.27 -2.98
N ASP A 401 -1.10 18.62 -3.87
CA ASP A 401 0.20 19.11 -4.35
C ASP A 401 0.53 18.62 -5.77
N GLN A 402 -0.12 19.24 -6.74
CA GLN A 402 -0.04 18.83 -8.15
C GLN A 402 1.35 18.98 -8.77
N ARG A 403 2.28 19.71 -8.12
CA ARG A 403 3.69 19.83 -8.53
C ARG A 403 4.39 18.47 -8.58
N GLN A 404 3.91 17.49 -7.82
CA GLN A 404 4.47 16.13 -7.79
C GLN A 404 4.00 15.22 -8.93
N SER A 405 3.05 15.65 -9.78
CA SER A 405 2.50 14.81 -10.86
C SER A 405 3.57 14.21 -11.79
N PRO A 406 4.61 14.96 -12.26
CA PRO A 406 5.65 14.39 -13.11
C PRO A 406 6.44 13.26 -12.44
N ARG A 407 6.66 13.34 -11.12
CA ARG A 407 7.32 12.28 -10.33
C ARG A 407 6.48 11.01 -10.37
N PHE A 408 5.18 11.10 -10.07
CA PHE A 408 4.32 9.92 -10.02
C PHE A 408 4.09 9.27 -11.39
N GLU A 409 4.13 10.03 -12.49
CA GLU A 409 4.17 9.43 -13.83
C GLU A 409 5.45 8.62 -14.09
N ALA A 410 6.60 9.10 -13.59
CA ALA A 410 7.85 8.35 -13.69
C ALA A 410 7.81 7.07 -12.85
N GLU A 411 7.31 7.15 -11.61
CA GLU A 411 7.15 5.99 -10.73
C GLU A 411 6.19 4.94 -11.32
N ARG A 412 5.05 5.36 -11.87
CA ARG A 412 4.13 4.45 -12.55
C ARG A 412 4.83 3.64 -13.64
N ARG A 413 5.61 4.30 -14.51
CA ARG A 413 6.38 3.62 -15.57
C ARG A 413 7.42 2.65 -15.01
N ALA A 414 8.00 2.95 -13.84
CA ALA A 414 8.92 2.06 -13.15
C ALA A 414 8.19 0.84 -12.56
N MET A 415 6.96 1.02 -12.05
CA MET A 415 6.12 -0.02 -11.45
C MET A 415 5.48 -0.96 -12.46
N ASP A 416 5.26 -0.55 -13.72
CA ASP A 416 4.74 -1.44 -14.77
C ASP A 416 5.78 -2.52 -15.21
N ARG A 417 7.07 -2.32 -14.93
CA ARG A 417 8.17 -3.20 -15.36
C ARG A 417 8.33 -4.53 -14.60
N PRO A 418 8.14 -4.64 -13.27
CA PRO A 418 8.44 -5.85 -12.53
C PRO A 418 7.26 -6.85 -12.44
N GLY A 419 6.11 -6.55 -13.06
CA GLY A 419 4.92 -7.40 -12.96
C GLY A 419 4.33 -7.46 -11.55
N ILE A 420 4.53 -6.41 -10.74
CA ILE A 420 3.96 -6.31 -9.39
C ILE A 420 2.43 -6.25 -9.52
N PRO A 421 1.67 -7.14 -8.88
CA PRO A 421 0.21 -7.10 -8.93
C PRO A 421 -0.28 -5.80 -8.28
N GLN A 422 -1.05 -5.03 -9.05
CA GLN A 422 -1.69 -3.81 -8.58
C GLN A 422 -3.18 -4.09 -8.36
N PRO A 423 -3.76 -3.76 -7.19
CA PRO A 423 -5.17 -4.03 -6.93
C PRO A 423 -6.09 -3.18 -7.81
N ALA A 424 -7.26 -3.72 -8.16
CA ALA A 424 -8.20 -3.04 -9.06
C ALA A 424 -8.48 -1.56 -8.71
N PRO A 425 -8.71 -1.15 -7.44
CA PRO A 425 -9.01 0.24 -7.13
C PRO A 425 -7.88 1.23 -7.44
N VAL A 426 -6.61 0.81 -7.43
CA VAL A 426 -5.50 1.76 -7.68
C VAL A 426 -5.48 2.28 -9.12
N PHE A 427 -6.11 1.58 -10.04
CA PHE A 427 -6.23 2.07 -11.42
C PHE A 427 -7.13 3.31 -11.53
N HIS A 428 -8.05 3.52 -10.59
CA HIS A 428 -8.76 4.80 -10.49
C HIS A 428 -7.78 5.94 -10.18
N TYR A 429 -6.78 5.70 -9.31
CA TYR A 429 -5.82 6.71 -8.89
C TYR A 429 -4.90 7.09 -10.04
N TRP A 430 -4.42 6.09 -10.77
CA TRP A 430 -3.65 6.28 -11.99
C TRP A 430 -4.43 6.98 -13.10
N SER A 431 -5.70 6.62 -13.27
CA SER A 431 -6.59 7.28 -14.22
C SER A 431 -6.71 8.78 -13.95
N ARG A 432 -6.75 9.19 -12.68
CA ARG A 432 -6.84 10.62 -12.30
C ARG A 432 -5.64 11.45 -12.75
N LEU A 433 -4.42 10.90 -12.70
CA LEU A 433 -3.22 11.59 -13.20
C LEU A 433 -3.35 11.99 -14.68
N TYR A 434 -3.86 11.08 -15.51
CA TYR A 434 -4.04 11.33 -16.95
C TYR A 434 -5.28 12.18 -17.26
N TYR A 435 -6.37 11.94 -16.52
CA TYR A 435 -7.61 12.69 -16.62
C TYR A 435 -7.37 14.21 -16.52
N ARG A 436 -6.58 14.66 -15.54
CA ARG A 436 -6.26 16.08 -15.32
C ARG A 436 -5.36 16.73 -16.37
N GLN A 437 -4.71 15.92 -17.19
CA GLN A 437 -3.91 16.39 -18.31
C GLN A 437 -4.67 16.33 -19.64
N GLY A 438 -5.98 16.06 -19.60
CA GLY A 438 -6.81 15.79 -20.78
C GLY A 438 -6.34 14.59 -21.61
N ARG A 439 -5.60 13.66 -20.99
CA ARG A 439 -5.13 12.41 -21.63
C ARG A 439 -6.18 11.31 -21.45
N TYR A 440 -7.42 11.62 -21.81
CA TYR A 440 -8.59 10.76 -21.55
C TYR A 440 -8.46 9.33 -22.08
N PRO A 441 -7.88 9.04 -23.26
CA PRO A 441 -7.75 7.66 -23.70
C PRO A 441 -6.93 6.77 -22.76
N LEU A 442 -5.84 7.31 -22.20
CA LEU A 442 -5.03 6.56 -21.23
C LEU A 442 -5.76 6.42 -19.90
N ALA A 443 -6.48 7.45 -19.48
CA ALA A 443 -7.30 7.42 -18.27
C ALA A 443 -8.42 6.36 -18.36
N VAL A 444 -9.05 6.22 -19.53
CA VAL A 444 -10.05 5.18 -19.81
C VAL A 444 -9.41 3.78 -19.81
N GLN A 445 -8.22 3.63 -20.40
CA GLN A 445 -7.49 2.35 -20.39
C GLN A 445 -7.19 1.87 -18.97
N ASP A 446 -6.80 2.77 -18.06
CA ASP A 446 -6.60 2.40 -16.65
C ASP A 446 -7.88 1.95 -16.00
N VAL A 447 -8.97 2.70 -16.18
CA VAL A 447 -10.25 2.30 -15.60
C VAL A 447 -10.70 0.95 -16.14
N ALA A 448 -10.57 0.70 -17.44
CA ALA A 448 -10.87 -0.60 -18.04
C ALA A 448 -10.01 -1.72 -17.43
N ARG A 449 -8.69 -1.51 -17.28
CA ARG A 449 -7.77 -2.47 -16.65
C ARG A 449 -8.14 -2.79 -15.19
N GLY A 450 -8.63 -1.80 -14.45
CA GLY A 450 -9.15 -2.01 -13.09
C GLY A 450 -10.46 -2.80 -13.09
N LEU A 451 -11.41 -2.42 -13.95
CA LEU A 451 -12.72 -3.08 -14.04
C LEU A 451 -12.61 -4.55 -14.50
N ALA A 452 -11.68 -4.87 -15.40
CA ALA A 452 -11.42 -6.23 -15.86
C ALA A 452 -10.94 -7.19 -14.74
N GLN A 453 -10.54 -6.66 -13.58
CA GLN A 453 -10.13 -7.44 -12.41
C GLN A 453 -11.24 -7.64 -11.38
N LEU A 454 -12.46 -7.17 -11.68
CA LEU A 454 -13.59 -7.17 -10.75
C LEU A 454 -14.74 -8.01 -11.30
N GLU A 455 -15.47 -8.62 -10.37
CA GLU A 455 -16.71 -9.32 -10.66
C GLU A 455 -17.92 -8.37 -10.48
N ALA A 456 -19.07 -8.74 -11.03
CA ALA A 456 -20.29 -7.91 -10.94
C ALA A 456 -20.68 -7.55 -9.49
N GLY A 457 -20.43 -8.47 -8.54
CA GLY A 457 -20.69 -8.27 -7.12
C GLY A 457 -19.80 -7.22 -6.46
N ASP A 458 -18.65 -6.88 -7.06
CA ASP A 458 -17.68 -5.93 -6.51
C ASP A 458 -18.03 -4.47 -6.80
N LEU A 459 -19.02 -4.20 -7.67
CA LEU A 459 -19.35 -2.85 -8.16
C LEU A 459 -19.52 -1.84 -7.03
N CYS A 460 -20.32 -2.17 -6.02
CA CYS A 460 -20.63 -1.28 -4.89
C CYS A 460 -19.46 -1.06 -3.93
N GLY A 461 -18.56 -2.03 -3.83
CA GLY A 461 -17.40 -1.96 -2.94
C GLY A 461 -16.20 -1.40 -3.67
N ARG A 462 -15.48 -2.29 -4.36
CA ARG A 462 -14.19 -2.02 -4.99
C ARG A 462 -14.32 -1.32 -6.35
N GLY A 463 -15.46 -1.49 -7.02
CA GLY A 463 -15.71 -0.90 -8.35
C GLY A 463 -16.22 0.54 -8.35
N ALA A 464 -16.75 1.05 -7.23
CA ALA A 464 -17.49 2.32 -7.21
C ALA A 464 -16.63 3.51 -7.64
N GLY A 465 -15.37 3.56 -7.20
CA GLY A 465 -14.40 4.59 -7.60
C GLY A 465 -14.05 4.52 -9.09
N LEU A 466 -13.86 3.32 -9.63
CA LEU A 466 -13.55 3.08 -11.05
C LEU A 466 -14.73 3.49 -11.95
N VAL A 467 -15.95 3.04 -11.65
CA VAL A 467 -17.15 3.41 -12.42
C VAL A 467 -17.45 4.90 -12.26
N GLY A 468 -17.29 5.46 -11.07
CA GLY A 468 -17.38 6.90 -10.83
C GLY A 468 -16.39 7.70 -11.69
N GLN A 469 -15.18 7.21 -11.87
CA GLN A 469 -14.18 7.82 -12.75
C GLN A 469 -14.53 7.68 -14.23
N LEU A 470 -15.03 6.51 -14.65
CA LEU A 470 -15.52 6.32 -16.02
C LEU A 470 -16.65 7.28 -16.36
N ILE A 471 -17.60 7.46 -15.44
CA ILE A 471 -18.67 8.45 -15.57
C ILE A 471 -18.09 9.85 -15.76
N GLY A 472 -17.08 10.23 -14.96
CA GLY A 472 -16.38 11.51 -15.09
C GLY A 472 -15.71 11.69 -16.47
N LEU A 473 -15.01 10.67 -16.95
CA LEU A 473 -14.39 10.66 -18.28
C LEU A 473 -15.42 10.79 -19.40
N LEU A 474 -16.55 10.09 -19.30
CA LEU A 474 -17.63 10.19 -20.28
C LEU A 474 -18.28 11.58 -20.29
N ILE A 475 -18.42 12.24 -19.13
CA ILE A 475 -18.92 13.62 -19.06
C ILE A 475 -17.99 14.58 -19.81
N ASP A 476 -16.67 14.42 -19.65
CA ASP A 476 -15.68 15.34 -20.24
C ASP A 476 -15.38 15.04 -21.71
N LEU A 477 -15.54 13.79 -22.12
CA LEU A 477 -15.63 13.40 -23.54
C LEU A 477 -16.99 13.75 -24.17
N ASN A 478 -17.87 14.41 -23.42
CA ASN A 478 -19.20 14.86 -23.87
C ASN A 478 -20.10 13.71 -24.35
N LEU A 479 -20.02 12.56 -23.70
CA LEU A 479 -20.83 11.35 -23.92
C LEU A 479 -21.86 11.16 -22.78
N PRO A 480 -22.88 12.03 -22.66
CA PRO A 480 -23.73 12.07 -21.47
C PRO A 480 -24.70 10.89 -21.35
N ASP A 481 -25.11 10.26 -22.44
CA ASP A 481 -26.06 9.15 -22.38
C ASP A 481 -25.43 7.85 -21.87
N PRO A 482 -24.23 7.43 -22.32
CA PRO A 482 -23.45 6.39 -21.66
C PRO A 482 -23.20 6.69 -20.17
N ALA A 483 -22.77 7.92 -19.85
CA ALA A 483 -22.54 8.34 -18.46
C ALA A 483 -23.79 8.20 -17.58
N ARG A 484 -24.97 8.52 -18.14
CA ARG A 484 -26.26 8.41 -17.44
C ARG A 484 -26.71 6.96 -17.21
N ARG A 485 -26.31 6.02 -18.06
CA ARG A 485 -26.61 4.59 -17.84
C ARG A 485 -25.79 4.09 -16.65
N LEU A 486 -24.47 4.24 -16.71
CA LEU A 486 -23.57 3.86 -15.61
C LEU A 486 -23.89 4.54 -14.29
N SER A 487 -24.25 5.83 -14.33
CA SER A 487 -24.67 6.56 -13.13
C SER A 487 -25.90 5.94 -12.47
N ARG A 488 -26.87 5.46 -13.24
CA ARG A 488 -28.04 4.75 -12.70
C ARG A 488 -27.68 3.39 -12.12
N ASP A 489 -26.85 2.62 -12.83
CA ASP A 489 -26.42 1.31 -12.35
C ASP A 489 -25.65 1.42 -11.03
N LEU A 490 -24.80 2.44 -10.90
CA LEU A 490 -24.07 2.74 -9.68
C LEU A 490 -25.00 3.22 -8.55
N ASP A 491 -25.97 4.10 -8.84
CA ASP A 491 -26.96 4.58 -7.86
C ASP A 491 -27.83 3.43 -7.32
N ASP A 492 -28.33 2.58 -8.21
CA ASP A 492 -29.11 1.39 -7.87
C ASP A 492 -28.28 0.41 -7.02
N CYS A 493 -26.99 0.27 -7.30
CA CYS A 493 -26.09 -0.53 -6.48
C CYS A 493 -25.95 0.10 -5.08
N LEU A 494 -25.54 1.37 -5.00
CA LEU A 494 -25.23 2.07 -3.76
C LEU A 494 -26.45 2.15 -2.83
N SER A 495 -27.65 2.38 -3.38
CA SER A 495 -28.90 2.46 -2.61
C SER A 495 -29.28 1.17 -1.87
N ARG A 496 -28.77 0.01 -2.32
CA ARG A 496 -28.99 -1.29 -1.66
C ARG A 496 -28.03 -1.56 -0.49
N HIS A 497 -26.99 -0.73 -0.35
CA HIS A 497 -25.97 -0.88 0.68
C HIS A 497 -26.11 0.24 1.71
N ARG A 498 -25.80 -0.05 2.98
CA ARG A 498 -25.81 0.94 4.07
C ARG A 498 -24.41 1.06 4.65
N GLY A 499 -23.93 2.28 4.81
CA GLY A 499 -22.65 2.56 5.45
C GLY A 499 -22.01 3.85 4.94
N GLN A 500 -21.10 4.40 5.74
CA GLN A 500 -20.44 5.69 5.50
C GLN A 500 -19.77 5.76 4.12
N ARG A 501 -19.13 4.66 3.66
CA ARG A 501 -18.51 4.59 2.32
C ARG A 501 -19.54 4.69 1.19
N SER A 502 -20.64 3.96 1.28
CA SER A 502 -21.71 4.02 0.28
C SER A 502 -22.39 5.39 0.26
N ASP A 503 -22.62 5.98 1.43
CA ASP A 503 -23.20 7.33 1.57
C ASP A 503 -22.27 8.39 0.94
N TRP A 504 -20.96 8.25 1.14
CA TRP A 504 -19.96 9.13 0.52
C TRP A 504 -19.90 8.98 -1.00
N GLU A 505 -19.90 7.76 -1.52
CA GLU A 505 -19.95 7.53 -2.98
C GLU A 505 -21.25 8.06 -3.60
N ALA A 506 -22.39 7.90 -2.92
CA ALA A 506 -23.67 8.44 -3.36
C ALA A 506 -23.66 9.98 -3.35
N HIS A 507 -23.02 10.61 -2.35
CA HIS A 507 -22.81 12.05 -2.33
C HIS A 507 -21.94 12.53 -3.50
N LYS A 508 -20.84 11.82 -3.82
CA LYS A 508 -20.02 12.10 -5.02
C LYS A 508 -20.78 11.89 -6.33
N LEU A 509 -21.66 10.90 -6.40
CA LEU A 509 -22.48 10.62 -7.58
C LEU A 509 -23.47 11.75 -7.91
N LYS A 510 -23.92 12.53 -6.91
CA LYS A 510 -24.76 13.73 -7.14
C LYS A 510 -24.05 14.76 -8.02
N ASP A 511 -22.75 15.02 -7.79
CA ASP A 511 -21.96 15.94 -8.64
C ASP A 511 -21.94 15.46 -10.10
N ARG A 512 -21.62 14.18 -10.31
CA ARG A 512 -21.59 13.56 -11.63
C ARG A 512 -22.97 13.63 -12.31
N THR A 513 -24.04 13.38 -11.56
CA THR A 513 -25.42 13.45 -12.07
C THR A 513 -25.82 14.87 -12.47
N ALA A 514 -25.39 15.88 -11.72
CA ALA A 514 -25.60 17.28 -12.09
C ALA A 514 -24.82 17.63 -13.37
N ARG A 515 -23.55 17.23 -13.49
CA ARG A 515 -22.74 17.43 -14.70
C ARG A 515 -23.29 16.70 -15.93
N ILE A 516 -23.81 15.48 -15.77
CA ILE A 516 -24.56 14.77 -16.83
C ILE A 516 -25.78 15.59 -17.26
N ALA A 517 -26.53 16.18 -16.30
CA ALA A 517 -27.67 17.02 -16.62
C ALA A 517 -27.23 18.26 -17.43
N LEU A 518 -26.10 18.89 -17.09
CA LEU A 518 -25.52 20.01 -17.84
C LEU A 518 -25.16 19.60 -19.27
N ARG A 519 -24.42 18.50 -19.47
CA ARG A 519 -24.09 17.99 -20.82
C ARG A 519 -25.32 17.59 -21.67
N ARG A 520 -26.50 17.47 -21.05
CA ARG A 520 -27.79 17.23 -21.73
C ARG A 520 -28.66 18.47 -21.85
N GLY A 521 -28.13 19.65 -21.54
CA GLY A 521 -28.86 20.92 -21.63
C GLY A 521 -29.89 21.16 -20.53
N ARG A 522 -29.79 20.46 -19.39
CA ARG A 522 -30.78 20.49 -18.30
C ARG A 522 -30.27 21.26 -17.08
N ALA A 523 -30.00 22.56 -17.26
CA ALA A 523 -29.46 23.44 -16.22
C ALA A 523 -30.30 23.46 -14.93
N GLU A 524 -31.62 23.58 -15.02
CA GLU A 524 -32.52 23.57 -13.86
C GLU A 524 -32.42 22.30 -13.01
N ARG A 525 -32.26 21.14 -13.68
CA ARG A 525 -32.05 19.88 -12.98
C ARG A 525 -30.72 19.88 -12.24
N ALA A 526 -29.66 20.38 -12.87
CA ALA A 526 -28.34 20.48 -12.24
C ALA A 526 -28.36 21.42 -11.02
N LEU A 527 -29.01 22.59 -11.12
CA LEU A 527 -29.20 23.51 -9.99
C LEU A 527 -29.95 22.85 -8.82
N GLY A 528 -31.03 22.11 -9.09
CA GLY A 528 -31.77 21.37 -8.07
C GLY A 528 -30.89 20.35 -7.32
N ILE A 529 -30.02 19.64 -8.04
CA ILE A 529 -29.09 18.67 -7.45
C ILE A 529 -28.01 19.38 -6.62
N TYR A 530 -27.40 20.45 -7.13
CA TYR A 530 -26.38 21.19 -6.37
C TYR A 530 -26.95 21.89 -5.13
N ARG A 531 -28.20 22.37 -5.16
CA ARG A 531 -28.89 22.87 -3.96
C ARG A 531 -29.04 21.78 -2.90
N LEU A 532 -29.42 20.57 -3.31
CA LEU A 532 -29.51 19.42 -2.40
C LEU A 532 -28.13 19.09 -1.83
N LYS A 533 -27.12 18.95 -2.70
CA LYS A 533 -25.74 18.62 -2.32
C LYS A 533 -25.17 19.65 -1.34
N ARG A 534 -25.43 20.94 -1.56
CA ARG A 534 -25.00 22.03 -0.67
C ARG A 534 -25.59 21.91 0.73
N ARG A 535 -26.87 21.55 0.85
CA ARG A 535 -27.53 21.32 2.15
C ARG A 535 -26.95 20.13 2.90
N GLU A 536 -26.42 19.15 2.18
CA GLU A 536 -25.82 17.95 2.75
C GLU A 536 -24.32 18.11 3.04
N ALA A 537 -23.65 19.16 2.54
CA ALA A 537 -22.19 19.31 2.60
C ALA A 537 -21.63 19.17 4.03
N ALA A 538 -22.31 19.78 5.02
CA ALA A 538 -21.92 19.70 6.43
C ALA A 538 -21.93 18.25 6.98
N ASN A 539 -22.79 17.37 6.46
CA ASN A 539 -22.83 15.96 6.87
C ASN A 539 -21.58 15.19 6.42
N PHE A 540 -20.82 15.76 5.49
CA PHE A 540 -19.60 15.18 4.94
C PHE A 540 -18.38 16.09 5.16
N GLY A 541 -18.43 16.98 6.16
CA GLY A 541 -17.29 17.83 6.53
C GLY A 541 -16.99 18.98 5.57
N GLY A 542 -17.83 19.21 4.55
CA GLY A 542 -17.69 20.33 3.61
C GLY A 542 -18.45 21.56 4.05
N ASP A 543 -17.98 22.74 3.64
CA ASP A 543 -18.64 24.03 3.91
C ASP A 543 -19.62 24.46 2.79
N GLY A 544 -19.69 23.67 1.71
CA GLY A 544 -20.58 23.89 0.58
C GLY A 544 -20.14 25.00 -0.37
N ARG A 545 -18.90 25.51 -0.27
CA ARG A 545 -18.34 26.51 -1.20
C ARG A 545 -18.22 25.96 -2.61
N ARG A 546 -17.82 24.69 -2.76
CA ARG A 546 -17.80 24.02 -4.06
C ARG A 546 -19.14 24.02 -4.77
N GLU A 547 -20.21 23.70 -4.04
CA GLU A 547 -21.57 23.72 -4.57
C GLU A 547 -22.04 25.14 -4.84
N LEU A 548 -21.68 26.13 -4.00
CA LEU A 548 -21.97 27.54 -4.25
C LEU A 548 -21.33 28.01 -5.57
N ALA A 549 -20.07 27.64 -5.84
CA ALA A 549 -19.42 27.94 -7.11
C ALA A 549 -20.20 27.36 -8.30
N TRP A 550 -20.67 26.11 -8.21
CA TRP A 550 -21.51 25.51 -9.24
C TRP A 550 -22.86 26.20 -9.41
N LEU A 551 -23.53 26.56 -8.30
CA LEU A 551 -24.81 27.28 -8.33
C LEU A 551 -24.67 28.62 -9.03
N LEU A 552 -23.68 29.43 -8.65
CA LEU A 552 -23.40 30.72 -9.30
C LEU A 552 -23.03 30.52 -10.77
N TYR A 553 -22.17 29.55 -11.08
CA TYR A 553 -21.72 29.32 -12.45
C TYR A 553 -22.90 28.95 -13.36
N ILE A 554 -23.68 27.93 -12.99
CA ILE A 554 -24.84 27.50 -13.78
C ILE A 554 -25.87 28.62 -13.86
N GLY A 555 -26.13 29.30 -12.73
CA GLY A 555 -27.10 30.39 -12.65
C GLY A 555 -26.75 31.58 -13.54
N ALA A 556 -25.47 31.98 -13.60
CA ALA A 556 -24.98 33.03 -14.48
C ALA A 556 -25.27 32.68 -15.95
N TRP A 557 -24.94 31.47 -16.36
CA TRP A 557 -25.11 30.97 -17.72
C TRP A 557 -26.57 30.75 -18.13
N SER A 558 -27.45 30.36 -17.20
CA SER A 558 -28.86 30.14 -17.47
C SER A 558 -29.76 31.36 -17.21
N GLY A 559 -29.22 32.44 -16.64
CA GLY A 559 -29.99 33.61 -16.22
C GLY A 559 -30.94 33.34 -15.05
N HIS A 560 -30.54 32.47 -14.11
CA HIS A 560 -31.37 32.09 -12.96
C HIS A 560 -31.55 33.27 -11.98
N PRO A 561 -32.75 33.52 -11.42
CA PRO A 561 -33.03 34.69 -10.56
C PRO A 561 -32.19 34.75 -9.28
N ASP A 562 -31.90 33.61 -8.64
CA ASP A 562 -31.10 33.55 -7.40
C ASP A 562 -29.61 33.90 -7.59
N SER A 563 -29.12 34.03 -8.83
CA SER A 563 -27.69 34.18 -9.13
C SER A 563 -27.07 35.41 -8.47
N ALA A 564 -27.83 36.50 -8.36
CA ALA A 564 -27.35 37.71 -7.68
C ALA A 564 -27.08 37.48 -6.18
N GLY A 565 -27.92 36.67 -5.51
CA GLY A 565 -27.72 36.31 -4.10
C GLY A 565 -26.47 35.45 -3.91
N TRP A 566 -26.29 34.45 -4.77
CA TRP A 566 -25.07 33.62 -4.76
C TRP A 566 -23.82 34.46 -5.07
N ALA A 567 -23.89 35.40 -6.03
CA ALA A 567 -22.77 36.28 -6.34
C ALA A 567 -22.37 37.17 -5.16
N GLY A 568 -23.32 37.65 -4.37
CA GLY A 568 -23.06 38.39 -3.13
C GLY A 568 -22.30 37.53 -2.11
N GLU A 569 -22.77 36.31 -1.87
CA GLU A 569 -22.11 35.36 -0.96
C GLU A 569 -20.68 35.00 -1.41
N VAL A 570 -20.48 34.76 -2.72
CA VAL A 570 -19.14 34.52 -3.28
C VAL A 570 -18.25 35.75 -3.12
N ALA A 571 -18.77 36.96 -3.33
CA ALA A 571 -17.98 38.18 -3.19
C ALA A 571 -17.44 38.37 -1.76
N GLU A 572 -18.26 38.08 -0.74
CA GLU A 572 -17.83 38.14 0.67
C GLU A 572 -16.70 37.14 0.97
N ILE A 573 -16.83 35.90 0.48
CA ILE A 573 -15.78 34.88 0.64
C ILE A 573 -14.49 35.30 -0.05
N LEU A 574 -14.58 35.81 -1.28
CA LEU A 574 -13.41 36.27 -2.03
C LEU A 574 -12.74 37.49 -1.36
N ASP A 575 -13.51 38.45 -0.86
CA ASP A 575 -12.93 39.60 -0.16
C ASP A 575 -12.17 39.18 1.11
N GLY A 576 -12.63 38.14 1.81
CA GLY A 576 -11.94 37.53 2.94
C GLY A 576 -10.68 36.74 2.57
N LEU A 577 -10.56 36.27 1.33
CA LEU A 577 -9.42 35.47 0.84
C LEU A 577 -8.19 36.32 0.52
N ILE A 578 -8.38 37.57 0.10
CA ILE A 578 -7.30 38.43 -0.41
C ILE A 578 -6.13 38.59 0.57
N PRO A 579 -6.34 38.77 1.88
CA PRO A 579 -5.25 38.87 2.85
C PRO A 579 -4.43 37.59 3.05
N THR A 580 -4.92 36.44 2.58
CA THR A 580 -4.33 35.10 2.82
C THR A 580 -4.07 34.35 1.52
N LEU A 581 -3.93 35.04 0.39
CA LEU A 581 -3.72 34.42 -0.92
C LEU A 581 -2.45 33.56 -0.99
N ASP A 582 -1.42 33.94 -0.24
CA ASP A 582 -0.14 33.23 -0.10
C ASP A 582 -0.27 31.88 0.63
N GLN A 583 -1.38 31.68 1.35
CA GLN A 583 -1.66 30.45 2.10
C GLN A 583 -2.52 29.46 1.30
N VAL A 584 -3.04 29.86 0.13
CA VAL A 584 -3.85 28.99 -0.73
C VAL A 584 -2.94 27.96 -1.40
N GLY A 585 -3.22 26.68 -1.16
CA GLY A 585 -2.44 25.59 -1.73
C GLY A 585 -2.49 25.51 -3.26
N PHE A 586 -1.59 24.72 -3.85
CA PHE A 586 -1.52 24.51 -5.30
C PHE A 586 -2.50 23.44 -5.83
N GLY A 587 -3.36 22.88 -4.96
CA GLY A 587 -4.45 21.99 -5.31
C GLY A 587 -5.69 22.69 -5.86
N ASN A 588 -6.66 21.90 -6.33
CA ASN A 588 -7.93 22.40 -6.89
C ASN A 588 -8.97 22.73 -5.79
N GLY A 589 -8.59 23.60 -4.85
CA GLY A 589 -9.43 24.07 -3.74
C GLY A 589 -10.64 24.88 -4.21
N ASP A 590 -11.58 25.15 -3.30
CA ASP A 590 -12.86 25.77 -3.64
C ASP A 590 -12.71 27.22 -4.14
N GLU A 591 -11.66 27.91 -3.70
CA GLU A 591 -11.34 29.30 -4.03
C GLU A 591 -11.25 29.52 -5.55
N ILE A 592 -10.57 28.62 -6.27
CA ILE A 592 -10.36 28.80 -7.70
C ILE A 592 -11.65 28.58 -8.50
N TYR A 593 -12.54 27.72 -8.02
CA TYR A 593 -13.84 27.49 -8.65
C TYR A 593 -14.81 28.63 -8.36
N LEU A 594 -14.73 29.25 -7.17
CA LEU A 594 -15.44 30.48 -6.85
C LEU A 594 -14.99 31.62 -7.77
N LEU A 595 -13.68 31.80 -7.98
CA LEU A 595 -13.15 32.79 -8.93
C LEU A 595 -13.64 32.55 -10.37
N ARG A 596 -13.61 31.29 -10.84
CA ARG A 596 -14.16 30.92 -12.15
C ARG A 596 -15.64 31.28 -12.27
N ALA A 597 -16.44 30.91 -11.27
CA ALA A 597 -17.88 31.15 -11.26
C ALA A 597 -18.19 32.66 -11.25
N TYR A 598 -17.46 33.41 -10.43
CA TYR A 598 -17.62 34.86 -10.29
C TYR A 598 -17.18 35.60 -11.56
N ALA A 599 -16.14 35.13 -12.26
CA ALA A 599 -15.71 35.66 -13.55
C ALA A 599 -16.77 35.45 -14.64
N ALA A 600 -17.39 34.28 -14.71
CA ALA A 600 -18.50 34.03 -15.64
C ALA A 600 -19.71 34.94 -15.33
N TRP A 601 -20.04 35.13 -14.05
CA TRP A 601 -21.08 36.06 -13.62
C TRP A 601 -20.77 37.51 -14.04
N ALA A 602 -19.54 37.97 -13.78
CA ALA A 602 -19.10 39.33 -14.12
C ALA A 602 -19.20 39.61 -15.62
N TRP A 603 -18.84 38.62 -16.45
CA TRP A 603 -18.96 38.70 -17.90
C TRP A 603 -20.44 38.74 -18.35
N LEU A 604 -21.22 37.72 -17.99
CA LEU A 604 -22.60 37.55 -18.48
C LEU A 604 -23.56 38.62 -17.95
N GLY A 605 -23.32 39.11 -16.73
CA GLY A 605 -24.06 40.22 -16.13
C GLY A 605 -23.54 41.61 -16.49
N ALA A 606 -22.43 41.70 -17.23
CA ALA A 606 -21.71 42.95 -17.51
C ALA A 606 -21.39 43.78 -16.23
N ASP A 607 -21.13 43.12 -15.11
CA ASP A 607 -20.97 43.73 -13.79
C ASP A 607 -19.55 44.33 -13.64
N ALA A 608 -19.47 45.66 -13.65
CA ALA A 608 -18.21 46.40 -13.49
C ALA A 608 -17.57 46.22 -12.11
N ALA A 609 -18.36 46.10 -11.04
CA ALA A 609 -17.84 45.94 -9.68
C ALA A 609 -17.26 44.54 -9.49
N ALA A 610 -17.93 43.51 -10.01
CA ALA A 610 -17.42 42.15 -10.00
C ALA A 610 -16.10 42.04 -10.79
N ARG A 611 -16.00 42.69 -11.96
CA ARG A 611 -14.75 42.77 -12.74
C ARG A 611 -13.62 43.43 -11.95
N ALA A 612 -13.88 44.58 -11.32
CA ALA A 612 -12.87 45.29 -10.54
C ALA A 612 -12.35 44.43 -9.36
N ARG A 613 -13.24 43.67 -8.71
CA ARG A 613 -12.84 42.72 -7.66
C ARG A 613 -11.94 41.61 -8.20
N LEU A 614 -12.26 41.02 -9.35
CA LEU A 614 -11.47 39.94 -9.96
C LEU A 614 -10.06 40.36 -10.34
N LEU A 615 -9.85 41.61 -10.78
CA LEU A 615 -8.52 42.13 -11.11
C LEU A 615 -7.54 42.05 -9.93
N ARG A 616 -8.02 42.13 -8.69
CA ARG A 616 -7.21 41.97 -7.46
C ARG A 616 -6.61 40.56 -7.33
N PHE A 617 -7.15 39.57 -8.05
CA PHE A 617 -6.64 38.20 -8.09
C PHE A 617 -5.78 37.92 -9.33
N GLY A 618 -5.50 38.93 -10.17
CA GLY A 618 -4.81 38.74 -11.46
C GLY A 618 -3.44 38.07 -11.33
N ALA A 619 -2.63 38.48 -10.37
CA ALA A 619 -1.31 37.88 -10.10
C ALA A 619 -1.43 36.41 -9.65
N PHE A 620 -2.36 36.13 -8.72
CA PHE A 620 -2.65 34.78 -8.25
C PHE A 620 -3.12 33.88 -9.39
N LEU A 621 -4.08 34.33 -10.21
CA LEU A 621 -4.58 33.57 -11.35
C LEU A 621 -3.48 33.31 -12.40
N ARG A 622 -2.57 34.27 -12.62
CA ARG A 622 -1.42 34.10 -13.52
C ARG A 622 -0.45 33.03 -13.01
N GLU A 623 -0.13 33.03 -11.72
CA GLU A 623 0.72 32.00 -11.13
C GLU A 623 0.07 30.62 -11.23
N ARG A 624 -1.22 30.53 -10.91
CA ARG A 624 -1.99 29.28 -10.98
C ARG A 624 -2.20 28.78 -12.42
N LEU A 625 -2.13 29.67 -13.41
CA LEU A 625 -2.17 29.28 -14.83
C LEU A 625 -0.96 28.40 -15.19
N VAL A 626 0.21 28.64 -14.59
CA VAL A 626 1.43 27.86 -14.91
C VAL A 626 1.73 26.73 -13.92
N VAL A 627 1.17 26.78 -12.70
CA VAL A 627 1.37 25.76 -11.66
C VAL A 627 0.09 24.96 -11.40
N GLY A 628 0.12 23.66 -11.75
CA GLY A 628 -0.95 22.71 -11.47
C GLY A 628 -1.91 22.49 -12.66
N ASP A 629 -3.20 22.35 -12.37
CA ASP A 629 -4.31 22.25 -13.31
C ASP A 629 -4.77 23.67 -13.75
N PRO A 630 -4.51 24.06 -15.01
CA PRO A 630 -4.84 25.40 -15.48
C PRO A 630 -6.29 25.57 -15.89
N GLY A 631 -7.14 24.52 -15.83
CA GLY A 631 -8.54 24.60 -16.26
C GLY A 631 -9.30 25.73 -15.55
N PRO A 632 -9.52 25.65 -14.22
CA PRO A 632 -10.21 26.69 -13.48
C PRO A 632 -9.62 28.12 -13.60
N PRO A 633 -8.29 28.36 -13.42
CA PRO A 633 -7.72 29.69 -13.60
C PRO A 633 -7.80 30.17 -15.04
N GLY A 634 -7.54 29.30 -16.02
CA GLY A 634 -7.61 29.63 -17.44
C GLY A 634 -9.04 30.02 -17.86
N PHE A 635 -10.05 29.33 -17.35
CA PHE A 635 -11.45 29.70 -17.59
C PHE A 635 -11.81 31.04 -16.93
N ALA A 636 -11.36 31.28 -15.69
CA ALA A 636 -11.57 32.57 -15.04
C ALA A 636 -10.96 33.72 -15.87
N LEU A 637 -9.70 33.56 -16.32
CA LEU A 637 -9.01 34.54 -17.16
C LEU A 637 -9.69 34.70 -18.53
N ALA A 638 -10.17 33.62 -19.16
CA ALA A 638 -10.92 33.70 -20.41
C ALA A 638 -12.23 34.50 -20.24
N PHE A 639 -12.97 34.31 -19.15
CA PHE A 639 -14.16 35.12 -18.87
C PHE A 639 -13.81 36.60 -18.60
N MET A 640 -12.68 36.88 -17.93
CA MET A 640 -12.22 38.25 -17.74
C MET A 640 -11.88 38.94 -19.07
N HIS A 641 -11.28 38.23 -20.02
CA HIS A 641 -11.05 38.71 -21.40
C HIS A 641 -12.36 38.99 -22.14
N LEU A 642 -13.30 38.05 -22.10
CA LEU A 642 -14.63 38.22 -22.70
C LEU A 642 -15.41 39.40 -22.09
N ALA A 643 -15.10 39.77 -20.85
CA ALA A 643 -15.68 40.92 -20.17
C ALA A 643 -14.94 42.26 -20.43
N GLY A 644 -13.91 42.28 -21.27
CA GLY A 644 -13.17 43.48 -21.68
C GLY A 644 -12.06 43.93 -20.72
N GLY A 645 -11.44 43.01 -19.98
CA GLY A 645 -10.41 43.29 -18.97
C GLY A 645 -9.03 43.64 -19.51
N GLU A 646 -8.87 44.77 -20.22
CA GLU A 646 -7.56 45.36 -20.52
C GLU A 646 -7.46 46.78 -19.90
N GLY A 647 -7.18 46.86 -18.59
CA GLY A 647 -6.86 48.13 -17.91
C GLY A 647 -5.68 47.88 -16.97
N GLY A 648 -4.54 48.55 -17.09
CA GLY A 648 -4.30 49.99 -16.91
C GLY A 648 -3.20 50.21 -15.85
N ASP A 649 -2.94 49.20 -15.01
CA ASP A 649 -1.85 49.12 -14.03
C ASP A 649 -0.90 47.95 -14.40
N PRO A 650 0.43 48.17 -14.57
CA PRO A 650 1.40 47.12 -14.93
C PRO A 650 1.39 45.88 -14.02
N ASP A 651 1.10 46.06 -12.72
CA ASP A 651 1.09 44.96 -11.74
C ASP A 651 -0.18 44.10 -11.81
N HIS A 652 -1.24 44.61 -12.46
CA HIS A 652 -2.54 43.94 -12.61
C HIS A 652 -2.82 43.45 -14.04
N ARG A 653 -1.80 43.45 -14.91
CA ARG A 653 -1.96 43.00 -16.30
C ARG A 653 -2.43 41.53 -16.35
N LEU A 654 -3.44 41.21 -17.13
CA LEU A 654 -3.82 39.81 -17.35
C LEU A 654 -2.85 39.17 -18.36
N PRO A 655 -2.60 37.85 -18.29
CA PRO A 655 -2.02 37.11 -19.42
C PRO A 655 -2.86 37.38 -20.68
N SER A 656 -2.23 37.46 -21.83
CA SER A 656 -2.92 37.62 -23.12
C SER A 656 -3.88 36.47 -23.41
N TRP A 657 -4.88 36.70 -24.26
CA TRP A 657 -5.79 35.66 -24.73
C TRP A 657 -5.03 34.45 -25.30
N ASP A 658 -3.99 34.70 -26.10
CA ASP A 658 -3.17 33.66 -26.72
C ASP A 658 -2.40 32.85 -25.66
N GLU A 659 -1.88 33.49 -24.61
CA GLU A 659 -1.22 32.78 -23.51
C GLU A 659 -2.20 31.88 -22.74
N VAL A 660 -3.41 32.38 -22.46
CA VAL A 660 -4.46 31.58 -21.81
C VAL A 660 -4.84 30.38 -22.69
N CYS A 661 -5.06 30.62 -23.99
CA CYS A 661 -5.41 29.57 -24.94
C CYS A 661 -4.30 28.53 -25.08
N ALA A 662 -3.03 28.96 -25.18
CA ALA A 662 -1.88 28.06 -25.31
C ALA A 662 -1.73 27.13 -24.10
N VAL A 663 -1.95 27.65 -22.88
CA VAL A 663 -1.87 26.84 -21.66
C VAL A 663 -3.02 25.83 -21.58
N LEU A 664 -4.25 26.26 -21.87
CA LEU A 664 -5.41 25.38 -21.91
C LEU A 664 -5.27 24.31 -23.02
N ASP A 665 -4.69 24.65 -24.16
CA ASP A 665 -4.41 23.73 -25.28
C ASP A 665 -3.34 22.70 -24.89
N GLN A 666 -2.27 23.14 -24.22
CA GLN A 666 -1.23 22.26 -23.67
C GLN A 666 -1.82 21.21 -22.73
N LYS A 667 -2.83 21.59 -21.93
CA LYS A 667 -3.57 20.69 -21.02
C LYS A 667 -4.86 20.16 -21.60
N ARG A 668 -5.04 20.27 -22.92
CA ARG A 668 -6.02 19.49 -23.68
C ARG A 668 -7.48 19.83 -23.40
N TYR A 669 -7.78 21.03 -22.90
CA TYR A 669 -9.13 21.57 -22.66
C TYR A 669 -9.83 22.00 -23.98
N TYR A 670 -9.85 21.10 -24.97
CA TYR A 670 -10.17 21.45 -26.34
C TYR A 670 -11.65 21.78 -26.59
N LEU A 671 -12.58 21.12 -25.90
CA LEU A 671 -14.02 21.44 -26.04
C LEU A 671 -14.34 22.82 -25.44
N GLU A 672 -13.78 23.08 -24.25
CA GLU A 672 -13.93 24.34 -23.54
C GLU A 672 -13.31 25.49 -24.35
N LEU A 673 -12.11 25.28 -24.93
CA LEU A 673 -11.49 26.23 -25.85
C LEU A 673 -12.33 26.48 -27.09
N ALA A 674 -12.89 25.44 -27.71
CA ALA A 674 -13.73 25.59 -28.89
C ALA A 674 -14.95 26.49 -28.60
N ALA A 675 -15.60 26.26 -27.45
CA ALA A 675 -16.73 27.07 -27.00
C ALA A 675 -16.34 28.52 -26.68
N LEU A 676 -15.22 28.73 -25.96
CA LEU A 676 -14.73 30.06 -25.59
C LEU A 676 -14.29 30.87 -26.82
N SER A 677 -13.57 30.26 -27.76
CA SER A 677 -13.16 30.89 -29.02
C SER A 677 -14.36 31.26 -29.89
N ALA A 678 -15.38 30.40 -29.96
CA ALA A 678 -16.62 30.72 -30.68
C ALA A 678 -17.34 31.94 -30.07
N LEU A 679 -17.38 32.04 -28.74
CA LEU A 679 -17.95 33.19 -28.03
C LEU A 679 -17.14 34.48 -28.22
N ALA A 680 -15.82 34.37 -28.21
CA ALA A 680 -14.88 35.48 -28.44
C ALA A 680 -14.87 35.98 -29.90
N GLY A 681 -15.42 35.20 -30.84
CA GLY A 681 -15.46 35.56 -32.25
C GLY A 681 -14.23 35.08 -33.05
N TYR A 682 -13.57 34.02 -32.60
CA TYR A 682 -12.44 33.37 -33.26
C TYR A 682 -12.87 32.02 -33.87
N PRO A 683 -13.51 31.99 -35.05
CA PRO A 683 -14.11 30.78 -35.61
C PRO A 683 -13.08 29.73 -36.05
N GLN A 684 -11.88 30.14 -36.46
CA GLN A 684 -10.80 29.23 -36.84
C GLN A 684 -10.26 28.47 -35.62
N ASP A 685 -9.99 29.18 -34.52
CA ASP A 685 -9.55 28.56 -33.26
C ASP A 685 -10.64 27.65 -32.68
N ALA A 686 -11.92 28.02 -32.87
CA ALA A 686 -13.04 27.18 -32.47
C ALA A 686 -13.11 25.86 -33.26
N GLU A 687 -12.85 25.92 -34.58
CA GLU A 687 -12.81 24.75 -35.45
C GLU A 687 -11.62 23.84 -35.08
N ASP A 688 -10.42 24.41 -34.96
CA ASP A 688 -9.20 23.68 -34.59
C ASP A 688 -9.35 22.98 -33.22
N GLY A 689 -9.86 23.70 -32.21
CA GLY A 689 -10.13 23.14 -30.90
C GLY A 689 -11.13 21.98 -30.97
N LEU A 690 -12.22 22.14 -31.72
CA LEU A 690 -13.23 21.09 -31.84
C LEU A 690 -12.70 19.85 -32.57
N GLU A 691 -11.91 20.01 -33.62
CA GLU A 691 -11.31 18.88 -34.34
C GLU A 691 -10.34 18.10 -33.46
N ARG A 692 -9.51 18.79 -32.67
CA ARG A 692 -8.62 18.16 -31.69
C ARG A 692 -9.41 17.45 -30.59
N PHE A 693 -10.49 18.04 -30.07
CA PHE A 693 -11.37 17.39 -29.09
C PHE A 693 -12.00 16.10 -29.64
N GLN A 694 -12.49 16.14 -30.88
CA GLN A 694 -13.07 14.97 -31.54
C GLN A 694 -12.02 13.87 -31.76
N ALA A 695 -10.78 14.24 -32.05
CA ALA A 695 -9.67 13.29 -32.13
C ALA A 695 -9.36 12.64 -30.76
N GLN A 696 -9.50 13.35 -29.63
CA GLN A 696 -9.28 12.80 -28.30
C GLN A 696 -10.26 11.68 -27.91
N ARG A 697 -11.45 11.62 -28.52
CA ARG A 697 -12.43 10.53 -28.31
C ARG A 697 -12.01 9.19 -28.92
N ARG A 698 -10.99 9.17 -29.77
CA ARG A 698 -10.51 7.94 -30.41
C ARG A 698 -9.71 7.12 -29.41
N LEU A 699 -10.16 5.88 -29.16
CA LEU A 699 -9.46 4.94 -28.30
C LEU A 699 -8.33 4.24 -29.10
N PRO A 700 -7.10 4.14 -28.56
CA PRO A 700 -5.97 3.57 -29.28
C PRO A 700 -6.05 2.04 -29.44
N THR A 701 -6.82 1.36 -28.59
CA THR A 701 -6.96 -0.10 -28.56
C THR A 701 -8.39 -0.47 -28.14
N ALA A 702 -8.84 -1.68 -28.50
CA ALA A 702 -10.04 -2.25 -27.91
C ALA A 702 -9.90 -2.27 -26.38
N LEU A 703 -10.93 -1.79 -25.69
CA LEU A 703 -10.97 -1.83 -24.23
C LEU A 703 -11.48 -3.20 -23.82
N ASP A 704 -10.75 -3.85 -22.92
CA ASP A 704 -11.21 -5.07 -22.25
C ASP A 704 -12.07 -4.63 -21.06
N LEU A 705 -13.38 -4.61 -21.27
CA LEU A 705 -14.37 -4.22 -20.27
C LEU A 705 -15.20 -5.44 -19.92
N PRO A 706 -15.53 -5.62 -18.64
CA PRO A 706 -16.30 -6.79 -18.23
C PRO A 706 -17.73 -6.73 -18.78
N ASP A 707 -18.23 -7.88 -19.23
CA ASP A 707 -19.59 -8.03 -19.80
C ASP A 707 -20.69 -7.58 -18.83
N TRP A 708 -20.45 -7.71 -17.52
CA TRP A 708 -21.40 -7.28 -16.49
C TRP A 708 -21.56 -5.76 -16.41
N LEU A 709 -20.67 -4.97 -17.02
CA LEU A 709 -20.81 -3.53 -17.18
C LEU A 709 -21.83 -3.18 -18.29
N GLY A 710 -22.97 -3.89 -18.25
CA GLY A 710 -24.18 -3.77 -19.07
C GLY A 710 -23.96 -3.84 -20.57
N ASP A 711 -24.22 -5.00 -21.19
CA ASP A 711 -24.43 -5.27 -22.64
C ASP A 711 -24.19 -4.08 -23.60
N GLY A 712 -22.97 -3.51 -23.60
CA GLY A 712 -22.58 -2.49 -24.56
C GLY A 712 -22.74 -1.00 -24.23
N VAL A 713 -22.71 -0.54 -22.97
CA VAL A 713 -22.58 0.91 -22.67
C VAL A 713 -21.46 1.58 -23.48
N LEU A 714 -20.34 0.87 -23.66
CA LEU A 714 -19.21 1.29 -24.49
C LEU A 714 -19.12 0.52 -25.82
N ALA A 715 -19.98 -0.47 -26.08
CA ALA A 715 -20.04 -1.10 -27.41
C ALA A 715 -20.56 -0.13 -28.48
N GLU A 716 -21.38 0.84 -28.10
CA GLU A 716 -21.83 1.94 -28.95
C GLU A 716 -20.90 3.17 -28.90
N TRP A 717 -19.65 3.02 -28.42
CA TRP A 717 -18.72 4.16 -28.26
C TRP A 717 -18.52 4.94 -29.55
N ASP A 718 -18.23 4.24 -30.64
CA ASP A 718 -17.94 4.86 -31.94
C ASP A 718 -19.17 5.57 -32.50
N THR A 719 -20.35 4.93 -32.41
CA THR A 719 -21.63 5.52 -32.83
C THR A 719 -21.95 6.76 -32.01
N SER A 720 -21.91 6.66 -30.67
CA SER A 720 -22.19 7.78 -29.75
C SER A 720 -21.21 8.93 -29.97
N SER A 721 -19.93 8.62 -30.20
CA SER A 721 -18.89 9.60 -30.47
C SER A 721 -19.13 10.33 -31.79
N ALA A 722 -19.48 9.61 -32.86
CA ALA A 722 -19.74 10.19 -34.18
C ALA A 722 -21.00 11.08 -34.19
N GLU A 723 -22.09 10.62 -33.56
CA GLU A 723 -23.32 11.40 -33.43
C GLU A 723 -23.07 12.69 -32.65
N ARG A 724 -22.34 12.58 -31.52
CA ARG A 724 -22.03 13.76 -30.72
C ARG A 724 -21.09 14.73 -31.43
N ALA A 725 -20.07 14.24 -32.14
CA ALA A 725 -19.17 15.07 -32.93
C ALA A 725 -19.92 15.92 -33.96
N ARG A 726 -20.91 15.31 -34.65
CA ARG A 726 -21.78 16.03 -35.60
C ARG A 726 -22.59 17.12 -34.90
N PHE A 727 -23.21 16.78 -33.77
CA PHE A 727 -24.01 17.71 -32.97
C PHE A 727 -23.18 18.92 -32.50
N GLU A 728 -21.96 18.70 -32.00
CA GLU A 728 -21.09 19.79 -31.55
C GLU A 728 -20.69 20.71 -32.70
N ARG A 729 -20.35 20.15 -33.87
CA ARG A 729 -19.97 20.94 -35.04
C ARG A 729 -21.11 21.85 -35.49
N GLU A 730 -22.33 21.33 -35.53
CA GLU A 730 -23.53 22.10 -35.86
C GLU A 730 -23.76 23.25 -34.88
N ARG A 731 -23.51 23.04 -33.58
CA ARG A 731 -23.79 24.02 -32.52
C ARG A 731 -22.69 25.06 -32.32
N ILE A 732 -21.42 24.69 -32.46
CA ILE A 732 -20.28 25.60 -32.25
C ILE A 732 -19.92 26.35 -33.53
N LEU A 733 -19.89 25.65 -34.67
CA LEU A 733 -19.46 26.20 -35.97
C LEU A 733 -20.63 26.51 -36.91
N GLY A 734 -21.86 26.47 -36.40
CA GLY A 734 -23.06 26.79 -37.17
C GLY A 734 -23.03 28.23 -37.73
N PRO A 735 -23.84 28.52 -38.76
CA PRO A 735 -23.86 29.84 -39.41
C PRO A 735 -24.42 30.96 -38.49
N GLN A 736 -25.09 30.60 -37.40
CA GLN A 736 -25.56 31.54 -36.39
C GLN A 736 -24.47 31.77 -35.35
N ARG A 737 -24.25 33.04 -34.97
CA ARG A 737 -23.28 33.38 -33.92
C ARG A 737 -23.66 32.66 -32.62
N CYS A 738 -22.72 31.87 -32.11
CA CYS A 738 -22.89 31.12 -30.88
C CYS A 738 -23.17 32.06 -29.70
N SER A 739 -24.26 31.82 -28.96
CA SER A 739 -24.58 32.55 -27.74
C SER A 739 -24.37 31.69 -26.49
N ALA A 740 -24.14 32.33 -25.34
CA ALA A 740 -23.97 31.64 -24.07
C ALA A 740 -25.18 30.76 -23.72
N ARG A 741 -26.39 31.24 -24.01
CA ARG A 741 -27.64 30.51 -23.79
C ARG A 741 -27.74 29.27 -24.66
N ASP A 742 -27.33 29.36 -25.93
CA ASP A 742 -27.39 28.24 -26.86
C ASP A 742 -26.43 27.12 -26.45
N LEU A 743 -25.22 27.47 -25.98
CA LEU A 743 -24.26 26.49 -25.46
C LEU A 743 -24.81 25.74 -24.25
N VAL A 744 -25.45 26.44 -23.31
CA VAL A 744 -26.07 25.81 -22.14
C VAL A 744 -27.17 24.85 -22.56
N GLN A 745 -28.07 25.28 -23.45
CA GLN A 745 -29.18 24.44 -23.92
C GLN A 745 -28.71 23.25 -24.76
N ALA A 746 -27.59 23.39 -25.47
CA ALA A 746 -26.95 22.31 -26.22
C ALA A 746 -26.13 21.34 -25.34
N GLY A 747 -25.88 21.72 -24.08
CA GLY A 747 -25.02 20.96 -23.17
C GLY A 747 -23.53 21.06 -23.50
N LEU A 748 -23.12 22.22 -24.01
CA LEU A 748 -21.75 22.60 -24.38
C LEU A 748 -21.21 23.70 -23.46
N LEU A 749 -21.77 23.82 -22.25
CA LEU A 749 -21.22 24.65 -21.18
C LEU A 749 -19.77 24.20 -20.90
N PRO A 750 -18.79 25.11 -20.81
CA PRO A 750 -17.45 24.76 -20.36
C PRO A 750 -17.48 24.24 -18.92
N LEU A 751 -17.02 23.01 -18.65
CA LEU A 751 -17.19 22.36 -17.33
C LEU A 751 -15.94 22.39 -16.44
#